data_AF-A0A7Z0EE92-F1
#
_entry.id   AF-A0A7Z0EE92-F1
#
_cell.length_a   1.000
_cell.length_b   1.000
_cell.length_c   1.000
_cell.angle_alpha   90.00
_cell.angle_beta   90.00
_cell.angle_gamma   90.00
#
_symmetry.space_group_name_H-M   'P 1'
#
loop_
_entity.id
_entity.type
_entity.pdbx_description
1 polymer ?
#
loop_
_entity_poly.entity_id
_entity_poly.type
_entity_poly.pdbx_seq_one_letter_code
_entity_poly.pdbx_strand_id
1 'polypeptide(L)'
;MYSPVDPLRIPAHPADAQRAGFPLVASLAPLAAAAAMWAITGSLFALVFAGLSPVMAVASVLDSRRTSRRTRRRDSARYGEAIGALQHDIDERLELLRQAAWLRTPASGSILRAPDEALRWAPQAPTEVSLGVGAVASGLVLEGDDGSTEAGRLRLAASTLRDAPVTADARGGIGIVGSPAAALALGRALLVQLSFTLSPERWRVVVASGSGAAGGTGWSWSLTLPHAGGRTAEHEIVVSEGAARSDSARSEAAQSGVAQPGGQRIILAVAPSIETLPPGCATIVRMRSPEQAELVRSAAGQRSLVFSPDLASVVEAARHATELCRSADAAGISQLRDVVPSSVQLRDIGVTADQPHPSSARGRGLDCAVGLSADGPLCIDLVRQGPHAVVGGTTGSGKSELLVTWIVAMAARYPPDEVTFLLVDFKGGAALSALTTLPHCVGLVTDLDEHEATRALESLTAELRYREQILADAGAREIGDARIVPSVPRLVIVVDEFATMLGAFPDLHALFVDIAARGRSLGVHLILCTQRPAGVVRDALLANCSLRLSLRVNNRADSLAVIGTDAAASLAPTLPGRVLIKCGVGDPRLCQIATTSVDDIQQIIGRAHDASAGEPRGDRARRPWLPPLPPMVTREVLAAVAAGGPAAEAGADELQIGLFDEPAHQRYRVAGYAPTRHGHLLVVGAAHSGKSAALAMMAEQARKTAHPVGLVELVDADIENTWDALDRAHRRCLDPDATTPGLLLLLDDFDSVYARWESDYRLAALDLLTIVLRDGAAAGITLVIAVQRAVGGLQILSTLCGSALLLRMQNLDEHRAAGGVPARFDTTLPAGGGSWRGTRIQLLAALDPTGGRARPQPLPGLSAQSTLVLISGSPARCVERLREIRGEVATVVELTPPLGGARGQLDVTALIGPTAFVGDPDAWQIEWAALQLLRQRSPLIFDRCTLADYRLISRRREVPPPLAPGRNRVWVLEPDGHVHRGSVESGR
;
A
#
# COMPACT_ATOMS: atom_id res chain seq x y z
N MET A 1 -17.24 61.15 6.69
CA MET A 1 -17.64 62.33 7.49
C MET A 1 -17.95 63.43 6.49
N TYR A 2 -19.21 63.53 6.02
CA TYR A 2 -19.67 64.61 5.14
C TYR A 2 -20.27 65.69 6.05
N SER A 3 -19.85 66.93 5.82
CA SER A 3 -20.28 68.14 6.55
C SER A 3 -21.81 68.24 6.62
N PRO A 4 -22.41 68.84 7.66
CA PRO A 4 -23.82 69.20 7.64
C PRO A 4 -24.11 69.98 6.36
N VAL A 5 -25.01 69.43 5.54
CA VAL A 5 -25.38 69.99 4.24
C VAL A 5 -25.98 71.36 4.50
N ASP A 6 -25.28 72.43 4.10
CA ASP A 6 -25.81 73.79 4.24
C ASP A 6 -27.20 73.86 3.57
N PRO A 7 -28.25 74.31 4.28
CA PRO A 7 -29.60 74.31 3.75
C PRO A 7 -29.67 75.19 2.50
N LEU A 8 -30.23 74.65 1.41
CA LEU A 8 -30.46 75.43 0.20
C LEU A 8 -31.60 76.42 0.46
N ARG A 9 -31.38 77.69 0.10
CA ARG A 9 -32.37 78.74 0.33
C ARG A 9 -33.21 79.00 -0.91
N ILE A 10 -34.52 78.97 -0.75
CA ILE A 10 -35.47 79.34 -1.78
C ILE A 10 -35.39 80.87 -1.96
N PRO A 11 -35.10 81.38 -3.17
CA PRO A 11 -35.13 82.82 -3.45
C PRO A 11 -36.47 83.42 -3.08
N ALA A 12 -36.45 84.56 -2.37
CA ALA A 12 -37.67 85.27 -2.00
C ALA A 12 -38.45 85.67 -3.27
N HIS A 13 -39.75 85.37 -3.30
CA HIS A 13 -40.60 85.81 -4.40
C HIS A 13 -40.57 87.35 -4.47
N PRO A 14 -40.37 87.96 -5.65
CA PRO A 14 -40.35 89.42 -5.76
C PRO A 14 -41.66 89.99 -5.21
N ALA A 15 -41.55 90.90 -4.23
CA ALA A 15 -42.71 91.53 -3.60
C ALA A 15 -43.57 92.25 -4.65
N ASP A 16 -44.89 92.16 -4.51
CA ASP A 16 -45.80 92.91 -5.37
C ASP A 16 -45.45 94.40 -5.30
N ALA A 17 -45.18 94.99 -6.47
CA ALA A 17 -44.81 96.40 -6.55
C ALA A 17 -45.87 97.25 -5.87
N GLN A 18 -45.49 97.96 -4.80
CA GLN A 18 -46.37 98.93 -4.14
C GLN A 18 -46.90 99.88 -5.20
N ARG A 19 -48.23 100.04 -5.26
CA ARG A 19 -48.89 100.93 -6.23
C ARG A 19 -48.27 102.31 -6.09
N ALA A 20 -47.58 102.79 -7.12
CA ALA A 20 -47.03 104.14 -7.12
C ALA A 20 -48.17 105.13 -6.87
N GLY A 21 -48.20 105.71 -5.66
CA GLY A 21 -49.18 106.71 -5.29
C GLY A 21 -49.02 107.95 -6.15
N PHE A 22 -50.12 108.62 -6.48
CA PHE A 22 -50.05 109.90 -7.16
C PHE A 22 -49.32 110.91 -6.25
N PRO A 23 -48.22 111.55 -6.67
CA PRO A 23 -47.45 112.44 -5.81
C PRO A 23 -48.20 113.76 -5.62
N LEU A 24 -49.16 113.77 -4.69
CA LEU A 24 -50.00 114.94 -4.37
C LEU A 24 -49.17 116.14 -3.91
N VAL A 25 -48.11 115.91 -3.13
CA VAL A 25 -47.23 116.98 -2.63
C VAL A 25 -46.44 117.63 -3.77
N ALA A 26 -45.93 116.83 -4.72
CA ALA A 26 -45.17 117.33 -5.87
C ALA A 26 -46.06 118.06 -6.91
N SER A 27 -47.36 117.75 -6.95
CA SER A 27 -48.32 118.41 -7.84
C SER A 27 -48.94 119.68 -7.24
N LEU A 28 -49.09 119.74 -5.91
CA LEU A 28 -49.66 120.89 -5.20
C LEU A 28 -48.64 122.00 -4.90
N ALA A 29 -47.37 121.67 -4.60
CA ALA A 29 -46.37 122.67 -4.21
C ALA A 29 -46.10 123.75 -5.29
N PRO A 30 -45.94 123.41 -6.59
CA PRO A 30 -45.76 124.41 -7.64
C PRO A 30 -47.02 125.24 -7.90
N LEU A 31 -48.21 124.63 -7.69
CA LEU A 31 -49.51 125.27 -7.87
C LEU A 31 -49.75 126.32 -6.78
N ALA A 32 -49.41 126.00 -5.54
CA ALA A 32 -49.42 126.93 -4.41
C ALA A 32 -48.37 128.03 -4.58
N ALA A 33 -47.14 127.69 -5.02
CA ALA A 33 -46.10 128.67 -5.29
C ALA A 33 -46.47 129.64 -6.43
N ALA A 34 -47.06 129.13 -7.52
CA ALA A 34 -47.55 129.96 -8.62
C ALA A 34 -48.70 130.88 -8.19
N ALA A 35 -49.64 130.39 -7.36
CA ALA A 35 -50.73 131.20 -6.81
C ALA A 35 -50.21 132.31 -5.88
N ALA A 36 -49.26 132.00 -4.99
CA ALA A 36 -48.62 132.99 -4.13
C ALA A 36 -47.83 134.02 -4.93
N MET A 37 -47.08 133.59 -5.96
CA MET A 37 -46.29 134.48 -6.81
C MET A 37 -47.18 135.40 -7.66
N TRP A 38 -48.32 134.92 -8.16
CA TRP A 38 -49.33 135.74 -8.87
C TRP A 38 -49.94 136.80 -7.96
N ALA A 39 -50.31 136.43 -6.72
CA ALA A 39 -50.87 137.36 -5.75
C ALA A 39 -49.91 138.51 -5.39
N ILE A 40 -48.59 138.27 -5.43
CA ILE A 40 -47.56 139.28 -5.14
C ILE A 40 -47.23 140.14 -6.36
N THR A 41 -47.09 139.55 -7.54
CA THR A 41 -46.51 140.23 -8.72
C THR A 41 -47.52 140.71 -9.76
N GLY A 42 -48.77 140.22 -9.74
CA GLY A 42 -49.80 140.55 -10.74
C GLY A 42 -49.50 140.08 -12.17
N SER A 43 -48.37 139.38 -12.39
CA SER A 43 -47.92 138.96 -13.71
C SER A 43 -48.67 137.72 -14.21
N LEU A 44 -49.26 137.81 -15.41
CA LEU A 44 -49.88 136.68 -16.11
C LEU A 44 -48.89 135.53 -16.38
N PHE A 45 -47.58 135.80 -16.45
CA PHE A 45 -46.56 134.77 -16.68
C PHE A 45 -46.45 133.76 -15.53
N ALA A 46 -46.79 134.14 -14.28
CA ALA A 46 -46.74 133.22 -13.13
C ALA A 46 -47.73 132.05 -13.28
N LEU A 47 -48.83 132.24 -14.02
CA LEU A 47 -49.84 131.20 -14.27
C LEU A 47 -49.36 130.10 -15.23
N VAL A 48 -48.33 130.36 -16.04
CA VAL A 48 -47.74 129.34 -16.94
C VAL A 48 -47.12 128.20 -16.12
N PHE A 49 -46.51 128.49 -14.96
CA PHE A 49 -45.97 127.47 -14.05
C PHE A 49 -47.07 126.62 -13.41
N ALA A 50 -48.26 127.17 -13.16
CA ALA A 50 -49.40 126.39 -12.70
C ALA A 50 -49.90 125.40 -13.77
N GLY A 51 -49.85 125.79 -15.05
CA GLY A 51 -50.19 124.92 -16.18
C GLY A 51 -49.18 123.79 -16.45
N LEU A 52 -47.92 123.96 -16.06
CA LEU A 52 -46.88 122.94 -16.22
C LEU A 52 -46.94 121.82 -15.16
N SER A 53 -47.51 122.10 -13.98
CA SER A 53 -47.56 121.16 -12.85
C SER A 53 -48.33 119.86 -13.16
N PRO A 54 -49.54 119.90 -13.78
CA PRO A 54 -50.24 118.69 -14.19
C PRO A 54 -49.45 117.84 -15.19
N VAL A 55 -48.71 118.49 -16.11
CA VAL A 55 -47.88 117.80 -17.11
C VAL A 55 -46.73 117.07 -16.44
N MET A 56 -46.05 117.68 -15.46
CA MET A 56 -44.98 117.02 -14.71
C MET A 56 -45.48 115.88 -13.81
N ALA A 57 -46.67 116.02 -13.19
CA ALA A 57 -47.30 114.96 -12.41
C ALA A 57 -47.65 113.74 -13.30
N VAL A 58 -48.21 113.98 -14.48
CA VAL A 58 -48.49 112.93 -15.47
C VAL A 58 -47.20 112.30 -15.98
N ALA A 59 -46.15 113.09 -16.24
CA ALA A 59 -44.83 112.60 -16.65
C ALA A 59 -44.18 111.71 -15.57
N SER A 60 -44.29 112.06 -14.29
CA SER A 60 -43.80 111.27 -13.15
C SER A 60 -44.58 109.95 -12.98
N VAL A 61 -45.90 109.96 -13.21
CA VAL A 61 -46.72 108.72 -13.21
C VAL A 61 -46.41 107.84 -14.43
N LEU A 62 -46.16 108.43 -15.60
CA LEU A 62 -45.73 107.69 -16.79
C LEU A 62 -44.33 107.08 -16.61
N ASP A 63 -43.40 107.83 -16.01
CA ASP A 63 -42.04 107.39 -15.76
C ASP A 63 -41.98 106.32 -14.66
N SER A 64 -42.78 106.46 -13.60
CA SER A 64 -42.94 105.41 -12.57
C SER A 64 -43.57 104.14 -13.17
N ARG A 65 -44.58 104.24 -14.05
CA ARG A 65 -45.11 103.06 -14.78
C ARG A 65 -44.08 102.40 -15.69
N ARG A 66 -43.22 103.18 -16.35
CA ARG A 66 -42.18 102.68 -17.28
C ARG A 66 -41.02 102.03 -16.53
N THR A 67 -40.56 102.65 -15.44
CA THR A 67 -39.53 102.11 -14.55
C THR A 67 -40.04 100.88 -13.81
N SER A 68 -41.24 100.89 -13.22
CA SER A 68 -41.83 99.69 -12.57
C SER A 68 -42.00 98.52 -13.53
N ARG A 69 -42.36 98.74 -14.81
CA ARG A 69 -42.42 97.65 -15.81
C ARG A 69 -41.03 97.10 -16.16
N ARG A 70 -40.00 97.95 -16.26
CA ARG A 70 -38.60 97.52 -16.50
C ARG A 70 -38.01 96.79 -15.29
N THR A 71 -38.23 97.32 -14.08
CA THR A 71 -37.78 96.70 -12.82
C THR A 71 -38.49 95.36 -12.62
N ARG A 72 -39.81 95.28 -12.83
CA ARG A 72 -40.57 94.00 -12.79
C ARG A 72 -40.04 92.97 -13.79
N ARG A 73 -39.75 93.37 -15.05
CA ARG A 73 -39.16 92.44 -16.03
C ARG A 73 -37.77 91.95 -15.62
N ARG A 74 -36.93 92.83 -15.03
CA ARG A 74 -35.59 92.47 -14.53
C ARG A 74 -35.66 91.59 -13.28
N ASP A 75 -36.54 91.90 -12.34
CA ASP A 75 -36.72 91.12 -11.11
C ASP A 75 -37.35 89.76 -11.39
N SER A 76 -38.30 89.66 -12.32
CA SER A 76 -38.83 88.38 -12.80
C SER A 76 -37.79 87.57 -13.56
N ALA A 77 -36.93 88.19 -14.39
CA ALA A 77 -35.84 87.49 -15.06
C ALA A 77 -34.79 86.98 -14.07
N ARG A 78 -34.37 87.80 -13.09
CA ARG A 78 -33.46 87.41 -12.00
C ARG A 78 -34.04 86.31 -11.12
N TYR A 79 -35.33 86.38 -10.80
CA TYR A 79 -36.01 85.32 -10.06
C TYR A 79 -36.05 84.01 -10.86
N GLY A 80 -36.33 84.07 -12.17
CA GLY A 80 -36.27 82.90 -13.06
C GLY A 80 -34.87 82.30 -13.15
N GLU A 81 -33.82 83.12 -13.30
CA GLU A 81 -32.42 82.67 -13.28
C GLU A 81 -32.05 82.06 -11.92
N ALA A 82 -32.46 82.67 -10.80
CA ALA A 82 -32.19 82.16 -9.46
C ALA A 82 -32.93 80.85 -9.15
N ILE A 83 -34.16 80.68 -9.64
CA ILE A 83 -34.93 79.43 -9.56
C ILE A 83 -34.30 78.33 -10.41
N GLY A 84 -33.85 78.67 -11.63
CA GLY A 84 -33.13 77.73 -12.49
C GLY A 84 -31.79 77.27 -11.90
N ALA A 85 -31.04 78.19 -11.29
CA ALA A 85 -29.81 77.86 -10.55
C ALA A 85 -30.09 76.97 -9.34
N LEU A 86 -31.11 77.29 -8.53
CA LEU A 86 -31.52 76.45 -7.40
C LEU A 86 -31.95 75.04 -7.84
N GLN A 87 -32.68 74.93 -8.95
CA GLN A 87 -33.07 73.63 -9.49
C GLN A 87 -31.84 72.80 -9.89
N HIS A 88 -30.86 73.43 -10.55
CA HIS A 88 -29.60 72.78 -10.90
C HIS A 88 -28.83 72.31 -9.65
N ASP A 89 -28.74 73.16 -8.62
CA ASP A 89 -28.08 72.81 -7.35
C ASP A 89 -28.80 71.65 -6.61
N ILE A 90 -30.14 71.62 -6.66
CA ILE A 90 -30.93 70.51 -6.11
C ILE A 90 -30.62 69.22 -6.87
N ASP A 91 -30.64 69.25 -8.21
CA ASP A 91 -30.40 68.09 -9.05
C ASP A 91 -28.97 67.54 -8.86
N GLU A 92 -27.97 68.41 -8.77
CA GLU A 92 -26.58 68.03 -8.49
C GLU A 92 -26.44 67.38 -7.10
N ARG A 93 -27.04 67.97 -6.07
CA ARG A 93 -27.00 67.38 -4.71
C ARG A 93 -27.75 66.06 -4.64
N LEU A 94 -28.90 65.93 -5.31
CA LEU A 94 -29.62 64.66 -5.37
C LEU A 94 -28.81 63.59 -6.11
N GLU A 95 -28.11 63.93 -7.20
CA GLU A 95 -27.20 63.02 -7.89
C GLU A 95 -26.04 62.57 -6.98
N LEU A 96 -25.40 63.50 -6.28
CA LEU A 96 -24.34 63.18 -5.31
C LEU A 96 -24.86 62.29 -4.16
N LEU A 97 -26.06 62.57 -3.64
CA LEU A 97 -26.70 61.74 -2.62
C LEU A 97 -27.02 60.33 -3.14
N ARG A 98 -27.47 60.21 -4.39
CA ARG A 98 -27.75 58.93 -5.06
C ARG A 98 -26.47 58.11 -5.23
N GLN A 99 -25.42 58.73 -5.76
CA GLN A 99 -24.10 58.08 -5.91
C GLN A 99 -23.56 57.62 -4.55
N ALA A 100 -23.62 58.48 -3.53
CA ALA A 100 -23.21 58.14 -2.18
C ALA A 100 -24.04 57.00 -1.57
N ALA A 101 -25.35 56.92 -1.87
CA ALA A 101 -26.21 55.83 -1.41
C ALA A 101 -25.83 54.50 -2.07
N TRP A 102 -25.63 54.47 -3.39
CA TRP A 102 -25.21 53.26 -4.11
C TRP A 102 -23.81 52.78 -3.74
N LEU A 103 -22.89 53.69 -3.41
CA LEU A 103 -21.56 53.35 -2.89
C LEU A 103 -21.61 52.72 -1.50
N ARG A 104 -22.59 53.12 -0.66
CA ARG A 104 -22.76 52.55 0.69
C ARG A 104 -23.39 51.16 0.65
N THR A 105 -24.38 50.95 -0.21
CA THR A 105 -25.12 49.69 -0.35
C THR A 105 -25.25 49.30 -1.82
N PRO A 106 -24.19 48.71 -2.42
CA PRO A 106 -24.19 48.36 -3.84
C PRO A 106 -25.20 47.24 -4.15
N ALA A 107 -25.81 47.29 -5.33
CA ALA A 107 -26.67 46.20 -5.81
C ALA A 107 -25.85 44.94 -6.13
N SER A 108 -26.50 43.79 -6.09
CA SER A 108 -25.87 42.52 -6.50
C SER A 108 -25.36 42.59 -7.94
N GLY A 109 -26.11 43.20 -8.87
CA GLY A 109 -25.69 43.38 -10.26
C GLY A 109 -24.41 44.21 -10.44
N SER A 110 -24.15 45.22 -9.60
CA SER A 110 -22.88 45.95 -9.61
C SER A 110 -21.72 45.10 -9.08
N ILE A 111 -21.95 44.36 -7.99
CA ILE A 111 -20.96 43.45 -7.39
C ILE A 111 -20.54 42.37 -8.41
N LEU A 112 -21.52 41.78 -9.11
CA LEU A 112 -21.29 40.72 -10.08
C LEU A 112 -20.56 41.18 -11.36
N ARG A 113 -20.57 42.48 -11.68
CA ARG A 113 -19.92 43.04 -12.88
C ARG A 113 -18.48 43.50 -12.60
N ALA A 114 -18.19 43.92 -11.38
CA ALA A 114 -16.90 44.48 -10.99
C ALA A 114 -16.45 43.91 -9.61
N PRO A 115 -16.09 42.61 -9.53
CA PRO A 115 -15.73 41.96 -8.27
C PRO A 115 -14.39 42.45 -7.66
N ASP A 116 -13.58 43.18 -8.44
CA ASP A 116 -12.20 43.58 -8.06
C ASP A 116 -12.08 44.99 -7.44
N GLU A 117 -13.15 45.79 -7.42
CA GLU A 117 -13.12 47.16 -6.88
C GLU A 117 -13.34 47.20 -5.36
N ALA A 118 -12.61 48.08 -4.67
CA ALA A 118 -12.37 48.02 -3.24
C ALA A 118 -13.61 48.24 -2.34
N LEU A 119 -14.10 47.14 -1.76
CA LEU A 119 -14.39 46.95 -0.33
C LEU A 119 -14.28 45.46 0.00
N ARG A 120 -13.05 44.94 0.09
CA ARG A 120 -12.77 43.57 0.54
C ARG A 120 -12.91 43.50 2.07
N TRP A 121 -13.57 42.44 2.54
CA TRP A 121 -13.90 42.08 3.93
C TRP A 121 -13.26 42.98 5.00
N ALA A 122 -14.01 44.01 5.41
CA ALA A 122 -13.57 44.93 6.46
C ALA A 122 -13.91 44.37 7.85
N PRO A 123 -13.08 44.62 8.88
CA PRO A 123 -13.36 44.19 10.26
C PRO A 123 -14.67 44.72 10.83
N GLN A 124 -15.14 45.87 10.33
CA GLN A 124 -16.42 46.50 10.68
C GLN A 124 -17.25 46.75 9.41
N ALA A 125 -17.61 45.66 8.74
CA ALA A 125 -18.46 45.69 7.57
C ALA A 125 -19.91 46.11 7.93
N PRO A 126 -20.55 46.96 7.11
CA PRO A 126 -21.97 47.27 7.25
C PRO A 126 -22.81 46.00 6.99
N THR A 127 -23.92 45.87 7.70
CA THR A 127 -24.93 44.79 7.50
C THR A 127 -26.15 45.27 6.71
N GLU A 128 -26.08 46.49 6.18
CA GLU A 128 -27.15 47.09 5.41
C GLU A 128 -27.08 46.57 3.97
N VAL A 129 -28.21 46.07 3.47
CA VAL A 129 -28.33 45.48 2.13
C VAL A 129 -29.34 46.28 1.29
N SER A 130 -29.13 46.30 -0.02
CA SER A 130 -30.06 46.90 -0.97
C SER A 130 -31.09 45.86 -1.43
N LEU A 131 -32.37 46.10 -1.12
CA LEU A 131 -33.49 45.29 -1.58
C LEU A 131 -33.80 45.51 -3.07
N GLY A 132 -33.42 46.67 -3.61
CA GLY A 132 -33.78 47.09 -4.96
C GLY A 132 -33.74 48.60 -5.16
N VAL A 133 -34.31 49.07 -6.27
CA VAL A 133 -34.33 50.49 -6.69
C VAL A 133 -35.70 51.10 -6.42
N GLY A 134 -35.75 52.24 -5.74
CA GLY A 134 -37.02 52.92 -5.42
C GLY A 134 -36.87 54.41 -5.14
N ALA A 135 -37.99 55.02 -4.75
CA ALA A 135 -38.05 56.42 -4.33
C ALA A 135 -38.01 56.50 -2.80
N VAL A 136 -36.92 57.02 -2.24
CA VAL A 136 -36.71 57.15 -0.78
C VAL A 136 -36.67 58.63 -0.38
N ALA A 137 -36.76 58.93 0.91
CA ALA A 137 -36.60 60.30 1.39
C ALA A 137 -35.15 60.76 1.19
N SER A 138 -34.95 61.94 0.59
CA SER A 138 -33.61 62.49 0.32
C SER A 138 -32.93 63.08 1.55
N GLY A 139 -33.71 63.53 2.53
CA GLY A 139 -33.22 64.30 3.69
C GLY A 139 -32.80 65.74 3.37
N LEU A 140 -32.94 66.21 2.13
CA LEU A 140 -32.55 67.57 1.72
C LEU A 140 -33.56 68.60 2.26
N VAL A 141 -33.08 69.55 3.05
CA VAL A 141 -33.90 70.63 3.64
C VAL A 141 -33.74 71.90 2.81
N LEU A 142 -34.86 72.43 2.32
CA LEU A 142 -34.91 73.76 1.69
C LEU A 142 -35.46 74.79 2.71
N GLU A 143 -34.72 75.87 2.95
CA GLU A 143 -35.13 77.00 3.80
C GLU A 143 -35.76 78.12 2.96
N GLY A 144 -36.89 78.68 3.41
CA GLY A 144 -37.56 79.79 2.71
C GLY A 144 -39.08 79.65 2.66
N ASP A 145 -39.74 80.74 2.27
CA ASP A 145 -41.19 80.91 2.28
C ASP A 145 -41.89 80.24 1.07
N ASP A 146 -43.09 79.70 1.29
CA ASP A 146 -43.89 78.90 0.34
C ASP A 146 -44.76 79.77 -0.60
N GLY A 147 -44.45 81.05 -0.73
CA GLY A 147 -45.31 82.02 -1.42
C GLY A 147 -45.57 81.77 -2.91
N SER A 148 -44.96 80.76 -3.54
CA SER A 148 -45.13 80.44 -4.97
C SER A 148 -45.34 78.95 -5.24
N THR A 149 -46.15 78.62 -6.26
CA THR A 149 -46.36 77.24 -6.72
C THR A 149 -45.07 76.55 -7.16
N GLU A 150 -44.11 77.32 -7.66
CA GLU A 150 -42.81 76.82 -8.12
C GLU A 150 -41.89 76.43 -6.95
N ALA A 151 -41.90 77.19 -5.86
CA ALA A 151 -41.20 76.84 -4.62
C ALA A 151 -41.71 75.53 -4.01
N GLY A 152 -43.03 75.33 -4.00
CA GLY A 152 -43.66 74.09 -3.54
C GLY A 152 -43.26 72.87 -4.39
N ARG A 153 -43.15 73.03 -5.72
CA ARG A 153 -42.67 71.97 -6.62
C ARG A 153 -41.22 71.60 -6.36
N LEU A 154 -40.34 72.59 -6.20
CA LEU A 154 -38.93 72.35 -5.91
C LEU A 154 -38.73 71.66 -4.55
N ARG A 155 -39.51 72.02 -3.54
CA ARG A 155 -39.48 71.37 -2.22
C ARG A 155 -39.95 69.91 -2.29
N LEU A 156 -41.00 69.63 -3.06
CA LEU A 156 -41.45 68.26 -3.30
C LEU A 156 -40.39 67.45 -4.06
N ALA A 157 -39.80 68.02 -5.12
CA ALA A 157 -38.72 67.37 -5.88
C ALA A 157 -37.48 67.11 -5.02
N ALA A 158 -37.08 68.08 -4.19
CA ALA A 158 -35.97 67.98 -3.26
C ALA A 158 -36.20 66.92 -2.17
N SER A 159 -37.44 66.65 -1.75
CA SER A 159 -37.76 65.72 -0.65
C SER A 159 -37.57 64.24 -0.98
N THR A 160 -37.56 63.88 -2.27
CA THR A 160 -37.58 62.49 -2.73
C THR A 160 -36.37 62.19 -3.59
N LEU A 161 -35.56 61.23 -3.16
CA LEU A 161 -34.46 60.69 -3.94
C LEU A 161 -34.96 59.50 -4.76
N ARG A 162 -35.17 59.72 -6.06
CA ARG A 162 -35.55 58.67 -7.02
C ARG A 162 -34.34 57.86 -7.45
N ASP A 163 -34.58 56.63 -7.88
CA ASP A 163 -33.56 55.69 -8.36
C ASP A 163 -32.45 55.42 -7.33
N ALA A 164 -32.84 55.37 -6.06
CA ALA A 164 -31.98 55.13 -4.92
C ALA A 164 -32.16 53.71 -4.36
N PRO A 165 -31.15 53.16 -3.67
CA PRO A 165 -31.28 51.85 -3.04
C PRO A 165 -32.32 51.91 -1.93
N VAL A 166 -33.27 50.98 -1.97
CA VAL A 166 -34.16 50.70 -0.83
C VAL A 166 -33.42 49.78 0.11
N THR A 167 -32.96 50.31 1.24
CA THR A 167 -32.08 49.58 2.15
C THR A 167 -32.82 48.88 3.28
N ALA A 168 -32.23 47.81 3.79
CA ALA A 168 -32.67 47.12 5.00
C ALA A 168 -31.46 46.64 5.81
N ASP A 169 -31.53 46.74 7.14
CA ASP A 169 -30.53 46.15 8.02
C ASP A 169 -30.78 44.65 8.16
N ALA A 170 -29.81 43.84 7.69
CA ALA A 170 -29.91 42.38 7.75
C ALA A 170 -29.87 41.83 9.18
N ARG A 171 -29.34 42.57 10.17
CA ARG A 171 -29.32 42.15 11.59
C ARG A 171 -30.70 41.92 12.17
N GLY A 172 -31.68 42.68 11.69
CA GLY A 172 -33.08 42.53 12.10
C GLY A 172 -33.77 41.32 11.47
N GLY A 173 -33.12 40.60 10.56
CA GLY A 173 -33.71 39.51 9.78
C GLY A 173 -34.63 40.00 8.65
N ILE A 174 -34.51 39.36 7.49
CA ILE A 174 -35.25 39.70 6.28
C ILE A 174 -36.08 38.50 5.84
N GLY A 175 -37.40 38.68 5.80
CA GLY A 175 -38.36 37.72 5.28
C GLY A 175 -38.84 38.12 3.88
N ILE A 176 -38.73 37.20 2.92
CA ILE A 176 -39.13 37.41 1.52
C ILE A 176 -40.32 36.50 1.22
N VAL A 177 -41.41 37.09 0.74
CA VAL A 177 -42.67 36.40 0.47
C VAL A 177 -43.09 36.58 -0.97
N GLY A 178 -43.45 35.49 -1.66
CA GLY A 178 -44.01 35.52 -3.00
C GLY A 178 -43.77 34.23 -3.77
N SER A 179 -43.80 34.29 -5.11
CA SER A 179 -43.52 33.13 -5.95
C SER A 179 -42.10 32.60 -5.65
N PRO A 180 -41.89 31.27 -5.53
CA PRO A 180 -40.59 30.69 -5.15
C PRO A 180 -39.43 31.19 -6.02
N ALA A 181 -39.61 31.26 -7.34
CA ALA A 181 -38.57 31.69 -8.27
C ALA A 181 -38.10 33.15 -8.03
N ALA A 182 -39.04 34.10 -7.88
CA ALA A 182 -38.73 35.51 -7.65
C ALA A 182 -38.20 35.76 -6.23
N ALA A 183 -38.76 35.08 -5.23
CA ALA A 183 -38.36 35.22 -3.84
C ALA A 183 -36.95 34.65 -3.58
N LEU A 184 -36.62 33.50 -4.19
CA LEU A 184 -35.26 32.94 -4.18
C LEU A 184 -34.28 33.83 -4.95
N ALA A 185 -34.69 34.45 -6.06
CA ALA A 185 -33.82 35.35 -6.82
C ALA A 185 -33.43 36.60 -6.03
N LEU A 186 -34.36 37.21 -5.29
CA LEU A 186 -34.04 38.28 -4.35
C LEU A 186 -33.19 37.76 -3.18
N GLY A 187 -33.52 36.59 -2.63
CA GLY A 187 -32.73 35.97 -1.56
C GLY A 187 -31.26 35.73 -1.97
N ARG A 188 -31.03 35.27 -3.20
CA ARG A 188 -29.68 35.12 -3.76
C ARG A 188 -28.96 36.45 -3.89
N ALA A 189 -29.63 37.50 -4.38
CA ALA A 189 -29.07 38.84 -4.50
C ALA A 189 -28.60 39.38 -3.14
N LEU A 190 -29.41 39.22 -2.09
CA LEU A 190 -29.04 39.63 -0.73
C LEU A 190 -27.86 38.82 -0.17
N LEU A 191 -27.82 37.50 -0.41
CA LEU A 191 -26.71 36.66 0.04
C LEU A 191 -25.40 37.00 -0.71
N VAL A 192 -25.48 37.37 -1.99
CA VAL A 192 -24.34 37.89 -2.77
C VAL A 192 -23.80 39.18 -2.14
N GLN A 193 -24.67 40.14 -1.79
CA GLN A 193 -24.27 41.39 -1.13
C GLN A 193 -23.64 41.15 0.25
N LEU A 194 -24.21 40.25 1.06
CA LEU A 194 -23.68 39.92 2.39
C LEU A 194 -22.35 39.18 2.31
N SER A 195 -22.20 38.19 1.43
CA SER A 195 -20.94 37.45 1.25
C SER A 195 -19.81 38.31 0.67
N PHE A 196 -20.15 39.32 -0.12
CA PHE A 196 -19.21 40.33 -0.59
C PHE A 196 -18.68 41.21 0.57
N THR A 197 -19.55 41.59 1.50
CA THR A 197 -19.22 42.59 2.53
C THR A 197 -18.66 41.95 3.82
N LEU A 198 -19.24 40.84 4.27
CA LEU A 198 -18.93 40.19 5.55
C LEU A 198 -17.77 39.19 5.42
N SER A 199 -16.78 39.24 6.31
CA SER A 199 -15.62 38.33 6.29
C SER A 199 -15.98 36.88 6.62
N PRO A 200 -15.50 35.87 5.86
CA PRO A 200 -15.67 34.45 6.17
C PRO A 200 -14.90 34.01 7.42
N GLU A 201 -13.96 34.82 7.92
CA GLU A 201 -13.27 34.56 9.19
C GLU A 201 -14.20 34.73 10.40
N ARG A 202 -15.21 35.61 10.28
CA ARG A 202 -16.14 35.93 11.38
C ARG A 202 -17.57 35.46 11.12
N TRP A 203 -17.98 35.32 9.87
CA TRP A 203 -19.33 34.97 9.49
C TRP A 203 -19.36 33.64 8.73
N ARG A 204 -20.23 32.72 9.17
CA ARG A 204 -20.55 31.49 8.43
C ARG A 204 -21.94 31.52 7.81
N VAL A 205 -22.11 30.87 6.67
CA VAL A 205 -23.43 30.68 6.03
C VAL A 205 -23.96 29.29 6.35
N VAL A 206 -25.17 29.21 6.91
CA VAL A 206 -25.86 27.97 7.28
C VAL A 206 -27.17 27.89 6.52
N VAL A 207 -27.38 26.81 5.78
CA VAL A 207 -28.63 26.54 5.07
C VAL A 207 -29.48 25.61 5.94
N ALA A 208 -30.56 26.14 6.51
CA ALA A 208 -31.52 25.35 7.28
C ALA A 208 -32.38 24.52 6.31
N SER A 209 -32.17 23.21 6.30
CA SER A 209 -32.93 22.29 5.43
C SER A 209 -34.19 21.83 6.14
N GLY A 210 -35.36 22.13 5.59
CA GLY A 210 -36.61 21.54 6.05
C GLY A 210 -36.65 20.05 5.68
N SER A 211 -36.95 19.18 6.65
CA SER A 211 -37.14 17.75 6.37
C SER A 211 -38.31 17.54 5.42
N GLY A 212 -38.03 17.10 4.18
CA GLY A 212 -39.06 16.50 3.32
C GLY A 212 -39.10 16.88 1.83
N ALA A 213 -38.23 17.73 1.29
CA ALA A 213 -38.24 18.03 -0.15
C ALA A 213 -36.94 17.61 -0.85
N ALA A 214 -36.94 16.37 -1.37
CA ALA A 214 -36.00 15.94 -2.39
C ALA A 214 -36.30 16.71 -3.69
N GLY A 215 -35.63 17.84 -3.90
CA GLY A 215 -35.78 18.65 -5.10
C GLY A 215 -35.03 19.98 -5.00
N GLY A 216 -33.79 19.99 -5.52
CA GLY A 216 -33.00 21.18 -5.89
C GLY A 216 -33.08 22.39 -4.96
N THR A 217 -32.30 22.40 -3.86
CA THR A 217 -32.21 23.58 -2.99
C THR A 217 -31.71 24.78 -3.80
N GLY A 218 -32.47 25.87 -3.86
CA GLY A 218 -32.09 27.11 -4.55
C GLY A 218 -30.80 27.77 -4.00
N TRP A 219 -30.25 27.18 -2.95
CA TRP A 219 -29.11 27.58 -2.15
C TRP A 219 -27.88 26.67 -2.29
N SER A 220 -27.90 25.63 -3.12
CA SER A 220 -26.75 24.70 -3.27
C SER A 220 -25.42 25.39 -3.60
N TRP A 221 -25.47 26.51 -4.34
CA TRP A 221 -24.32 27.37 -4.64
C TRP A 221 -23.69 28.01 -3.40
N SER A 222 -24.41 28.16 -2.28
CA SER A 222 -23.82 28.75 -1.07
C SER A 222 -22.75 27.85 -0.44
N LEU A 223 -22.74 26.55 -0.77
CA LEU A 223 -21.68 25.61 -0.35
C LEU A 223 -20.34 25.91 -1.02
N THR A 224 -20.32 26.64 -2.14
CA THR A 224 -19.09 27.08 -2.81
C THR A 224 -18.61 28.44 -2.32
N LEU A 225 -19.31 29.09 -1.38
CA LEU A 225 -18.82 30.33 -0.75
C LEU A 225 -17.68 30.02 0.23
N PRO A 226 -16.73 30.94 0.41
CA PRO A 226 -15.70 30.79 1.46
C PRO A 226 -16.31 30.75 2.87
N HIS A 227 -17.52 31.25 3.05
CA HIS A 227 -18.29 31.25 4.30
C HIS A 227 -18.89 29.89 4.69
N ALA A 228 -18.77 28.84 3.86
CA ALA A 228 -19.37 27.52 4.12
C ALA A 228 -18.57 26.65 5.12
N GLY A 229 -17.26 26.90 5.30
CA GLY A 229 -16.35 26.03 6.07
C GLY A 229 -16.06 26.44 7.53
N GLY A 230 -16.50 27.62 7.97
CA GLY A 230 -16.12 28.19 9.26
C GLY A 230 -16.80 27.56 10.48
N ARG A 231 -16.30 26.43 11.00
CA ARG A 231 -16.78 25.86 12.30
C ARG A 231 -16.43 26.73 13.51
N THR A 232 -15.49 27.66 13.37
CA THR A 232 -15.01 28.57 14.42
C THR A 232 -15.50 30.02 14.26
N ALA A 233 -16.40 30.30 13.30
CA ALA A 233 -16.91 31.65 13.06
C ALA A 233 -17.76 32.15 14.24
N GLU A 234 -17.58 33.43 14.61
CA GLU A 234 -18.29 34.07 15.74
C GLU A 234 -19.76 34.38 15.43
N HIS A 235 -20.12 34.52 14.15
CA HIS A 235 -21.42 35.00 13.70
C HIS A 235 -22.00 34.13 12.57
N GLU A 236 -23.32 34.15 12.41
CA GLU A 236 -24.03 33.26 11.49
C GLU A 236 -25.00 33.99 10.58
N ILE A 237 -25.02 33.59 9.30
CA ILE A 237 -26.06 33.93 8.32
C ILE A 237 -26.86 32.66 8.10
N VAL A 238 -28.09 32.64 8.60
CA VAL A 238 -28.99 31.49 8.45
C VAL A 238 -29.96 31.76 7.33
N VAL A 239 -29.93 30.87 6.34
CA VAL A 239 -30.77 30.93 5.16
C VAL A 239 -31.79 29.79 5.25
N SER A 240 -33.08 30.10 5.15
CA SER A 240 -34.14 29.09 5.23
C SER A 240 -35.14 29.20 4.10
N GLU A 241 -35.58 28.05 3.60
CA GLU A 241 -36.61 27.92 2.57
C GLU A 241 -37.81 27.13 3.15
N GLY A 242 -38.98 27.76 3.21
CA GLY A 242 -40.22 27.13 3.68
C GLY A 242 -40.50 27.23 5.19
N ALA A 243 -41.62 26.66 5.60
CA ALA A 243 -42.14 26.74 6.98
C ALA A 243 -41.28 25.90 7.94
N ALA A 244 -40.27 26.53 8.54
CA ALA A 244 -39.53 25.92 9.63
C ALA A 244 -40.47 25.72 10.84
N ARG A 245 -40.76 24.47 11.21
CA ARG A 245 -41.36 24.17 12.52
C ARG A 245 -40.39 24.64 13.60
N SER A 246 -40.89 25.39 14.58
CA SER A 246 -40.12 26.14 15.57
C SER A 246 -39.15 25.33 16.44
N ASP A 247 -39.20 23.99 16.41
CA ASP A 247 -38.36 23.10 17.23
C ASP A 247 -37.13 22.52 16.50
N SER A 248 -37.12 22.41 15.18
CA SER A 248 -35.97 21.79 14.47
C SER A 248 -34.75 22.72 14.40
N ALA A 249 -34.96 24.04 14.26
CA ALA A 249 -33.88 25.02 14.26
C ALA A 249 -33.21 25.21 15.64
N ARG A 250 -33.88 24.85 16.74
CA ARG A 250 -33.28 24.79 18.08
C ARG A 250 -32.60 23.45 18.34
N SER A 251 -33.09 22.35 17.77
CA SER A 251 -32.58 21.00 17.99
C SER A 251 -31.34 20.66 17.13
N GLU A 252 -31.27 21.07 15.87
CA GLU A 252 -30.08 20.89 15.02
C GLU A 252 -28.89 21.75 15.51
N ALA A 253 -29.17 22.91 16.10
CA ALA A 253 -28.18 23.77 16.76
C ALA A 253 -27.64 23.18 18.08
N ALA A 254 -28.41 22.32 18.76
CA ALA A 254 -27.95 21.64 19.97
C ALA A 254 -27.06 20.41 19.66
N GLN A 255 -27.19 19.80 18.49
CA GLN A 255 -26.33 18.72 18.02
C GLN A 255 -25.07 19.21 17.29
N SER A 256 -25.09 20.46 16.80
CA SER A 256 -23.95 21.16 16.21
C SER A 256 -23.19 21.92 17.30
N GLY A 257 -22.53 21.20 18.21
CA GLY A 257 -21.68 21.83 19.23
C GLY A 257 -20.74 22.88 18.62
N VAL A 258 -20.54 23.99 19.37
CA VAL A 258 -19.77 25.20 19.05
C VAL A 258 -20.61 26.36 18.45
N ALA A 259 -21.49 26.94 19.27
CA ALA A 259 -21.76 28.39 19.19
C ALA A 259 -21.17 29.02 20.45
N GLN A 260 -20.21 29.93 20.29
CA GLN A 260 -19.69 30.70 21.43
C GLN A 260 -20.80 31.61 21.98
N PRO A 261 -20.94 31.76 23.31
CA PRO A 261 -21.93 32.67 23.90
C PRO A 261 -21.58 34.13 23.54
N GLY A 262 -22.38 34.76 22.66
CA GLY A 262 -22.24 36.17 22.27
C GLY A 262 -22.31 36.49 20.77
N GLY A 263 -22.42 35.48 19.90
CA GLY A 263 -22.45 35.67 18.44
C GLY A 263 -23.71 36.36 17.87
N GLN A 264 -23.54 37.20 16.85
CA GLN A 264 -24.64 37.81 16.08
C GLN A 264 -25.19 36.84 15.03
N ARG A 265 -26.51 36.90 14.79
CA ARG A 265 -27.20 36.06 13.81
C ARG A 265 -28.05 36.89 12.85
N ILE A 266 -27.85 36.68 11.55
CA ILE A 266 -28.64 37.26 10.45
C ILE A 266 -29.55 36.15 9.91
N ILE A 267 -30.84 36.45 9.70
CA ILE A 267 -31.82 35.49 9.16
C ILE A 267 -32.27 35.99 7.78
N LEU A 268 -32.12 35.15 6.75
CA LEU A 268 -32.70 35.34 5.42
C LEU A 268 -33.69 34.22 5.17
N ALA A 269 -34.99 34.54 5.24
CA ALA A 269 -36.04 33.54 5.11
C ALA A 269 -36.86 33.76 3.84
N VAL A 270 -37.02 32.71 3.04
CA VAL A 270 -37.88 32.70 1.85
C VAL A 270 -39.09 31.81 2.12
N ALA A 271 -40.29 32.36 1.98
CA ALA A 271 -41.52 31.65 2.30
C ALA A 271 -42.67 32.01 1.33
N PRO A 272 -43.65 31.12 1.10
CA PRO A 272 -44.77 31.40 0.20
C PRO A 272 -45.76 32.44 0.75
N SER A 273 -45.89 32.56 2.08
CA SER A 273 -46.77 33.53 2.75
C SER A 273 -46.12 34.12 4.01
N ILE A 274 -46.64 35.26 4.47
CA ILE A 274 -46.13 35.94 5.69
C ILE A 274 -46.29 35.05 6.93
N GLU A 275 -47.34 34.23 6.99
CA GLU A 275 -47.64 33.33 8.12
C GLU A 275 -46.61 32.19 8.25
N THR A 276 -45.91 31.87 7.16
CA THR A 276 -44.89 30.80 7.11
C THR A 276 -43.46 31.28 7.36
N LEU A 277 -43.27 32.58 7.62
CA LEU A 277 -41.95 33.13 7.95
C LEU A 277 -41.53 32.75 9.39
N PRO A 278 -40.24 32.46 9.62
CA PRO A 278 -39.73 32.23 10.96
C PRO A 278 -39.77 33.51 11.81
N PRO A 279 -39.91 33.37 13.15
CA PRO A 279 -39.83 34.50 14.05
C PRO A 279 -38.44 35.16 13.97
N GLY A 280 -38.38 36.49 14.06
CA GLY A 280 -37.14 37.25 13.98
C GLY A 280 -36.85 37.93 12.64
N CYS A 281 -37.84 38.04 11.73
CA CYS A 281 -37.75 38.89 10.54
C CYS A 281 -38.39 40.27 10.80
N ALA A 282 -37.58 41.29 11.09
CA ALA A 282 -38.03 42.67 11.29
C ALA A 282 -38.42 43.34 9.97
N THR A 283 -37.76 42.96 8.87
CA THR A 283 -38.05 43.46 7.52
C THR A 283 -38.79 42.38 6.73
N ILE A 284 -39.93 42.72 6.13
CA ILE A 284 -40.74 41.80 5.32
C ILE A 284 -40.98 42.41 3.94
N VAL A 285 -40.52 41.71 2.91
CA VAL A 285 -40.66 42.08 1.50
C VAL A 285 -41.63 41.14 0.82
N ARG A 286 -42.63 41.68 0.12
CA ARG A 286 -43.57 40.92 -0.70
C ARG A 286 -43.26 41.14 -2.18
N MET A 287 -42.88 40.07 -2.87
CA MET A 287 -42.71 40.04 -4.31
C MET A 287 -44.09 40.03 -4.99
N ARG A 288 -44.42 41.10 -5.75
CA ARG A 288 -45.65 41.16 -6.56
C ARG A 288 -45.41 40.62 -7.97
N SER A 289 -44.26 40.98 -8.55
CA SER A 289 -43.75 40.48 -9.83
C SER A 289 -42.20 40.54 -9.80
N PRO A 290 -41.51 40.04 -10.83
CA PRO A 290 -40.06 40.22 -10.96
C PRO A 290 -39.62 41.69 -11.05
N GLU A 291 -40.51 42.61 -11.48
CA GLU A 291 -40.19 44.03 -11.65
C GLU A 291 -40.66 44.90 -10.47
N GLN A 292 -41.51 44.36 -9.60
CA GLN A 292 -42.14 45.12 -8.52
C GLN A 292 -42.24 44.31 -7.21
N ALA A 293 -41.69 44.88 -6.14
CA ALA A 293 -41.78 44.40 -4.77
C ALA A 293 -42.33 45.49 -3.84
N GLU A 294 -42.93 45.06 -2.74
CA GLU A 294 -43.51 45.93 -1.72
C GLU A 294 -42.89 45.66 -0.35
N LEU A 295 -42.44 46.72 0.31
CA LEU A 295 -41.98 46.68 1.70
C LEU A 295 -43.18 46.69 2.64
N VAL A 296 -43.56 45.50 3.13
CA VAL A 296 -44.72 45.31 4.01
C VAL A 296 -44.41 45.78 5.42
N ARG A 297 -43.17 45.56 5.87
CA ARG A 297 -42.68 45.94 7.19
C ARG A 297 -41.20 46.29 7.10
N SER A 298 -40.81 47.35 7.78
CA SER A 298 -39.42 47.76 7.96
C SER A 298 -39.15 48.12 9.42
N ALA A 299 -37.95 47.81 9.90
CA ALA A 299 -37.47 48.26 11.20
C ALA A 299 -37.44 49.80 11.32
N ALA A 300 -37.26 50.51 10.20
CA ALA A 300 -37.26 51.97 10.12
C ALA A 300 -38.66 52.60 10.09
N GLY A 301 -39.73 51.82 10.31
CA GLY A 301 -41.11 52.32 10.38
C GLY A 301 -41.78 52.63 9.03
N GLN A 302 -41.05 52.51 7.91
CA GLN A 302 -41.62 52.62 6.57
C GLN A 302 -42.55 51.44 6.26
N ARG A 303 -43.75 51.73 5.76
CA ARG A 303 -44.77 50.75 5.35
C ARG A 303 -45.25 51.06 3.94
N SER A 304 -45.52 50.01 3.17
CA SER A 304 -46.13 50.08 1.83
C SER A 304 -45.29 50.83 0.79
N LEU A 305 -43.96 50.81 0.89
CA LEU A 305 -43.07 51.33 -0.14
C LEU A 305 -42.98 50.33 -1.29
N VAL A 306 -43.24 50.78 -2.52
CA VAL A 306 -43.14 49.96 -3.73
C VAL A 306 -41.83 50.28 -4.47
N PHE A 307 -41.09 49.26 -4.86
CA PHE A 307 -39.77 49.38 -5.47
C PHE A 307 -39.52 48.25 -6.48
N SER A 308 -38.48 48.40 -7.31
CA SER A 308 -38.05 47.35 -8.24
C SER A 308 -36.98 46.48 -7.57
N PRO A 309 -37.21 45.16 -7.39
CA PRO A 309 -36.32 44.31 -6.59
C PRO A 309 -34.99 44.01 -7.30
N ASP A 310 -33.93 43.87 -6.51
CA ASP A 310 -32.64 43.37 -6.99
C ASP A 310 -32.67 41.84 -7.07
N LEU A 311 -32.42 41.26 -8.25
CA LEU A 311 -32.58 39.82 -8.49
C LEU A 311 -31.30 39.21 -9.04
N ALA A 312 -30.89 38.08 -8.47
CA ALA A 312 -29.76 37.29 -8.96
C ALA A 312 -30.20 35.86 -9.36
N SER A 313 -29.74 35.40 -10.50
CA SER A 313 -29.91 34.01 -10.93
C SER A 313 -28.99 33.07 -10.14
N VAL A 314 -29.29 31.76 -10.18
CA VAL A 314 -28.40 30.74 -9.57
C VAL A 314 -27.02 30.71 -10.22
N VAL A 315 -26.95 30.95 -11.54
CA VAL A 315 -25.70 30.92 -12.31
C VAL A 315 -24.81 32.09 -11.94
N GLU A 316 -25.39 33.29 -11.79
CA GLU A 316 -24.66 34.48 -11.33
C GLU A 316 -24.16 34.32 -9.90
N ALA A 317 -24.99 33.80 -9.00
CA ALA A 317 -24.60 33.56 -7.61
C ALA A 317 -23.50 32.49 -7.48
N ALA A 318 -23.55 31.41 -8.27
CA ALA A 318 -22.51 30.39 -8.30
C ALA A 318 -21.18 30.91 -8.86
N ARG A 319 -21.23 31.78 -9.90
CA ARG A 319 -20.04 32.44 -10.44
C ARG A 319 -19.37 33.32 -9.38
N HIS A 320 -20.17 34.13 -8.68
CA HIS A 320 -19.71 34.96 -7.57
C HIS A 320 -19.03 34.15 -6.47
N ALA A 321 -19.63 33.03 -6.06
CA ALA A 321 -19.05 32.17 -5.05
C ALA A 321 -17.67 31.64 -5.46
N THR A 322 -17.51 31.27 -6.73
CA THR A 322 -16.22 30.82 -7.30
C THR A 322 -15.17 31.94 -7.34
N GLU A 323 -15.58 33.18 -7.63
CA GLU A 323 -14.70 34.36 -7.66
C GLU A 323 -14.28 34.81 -6.25
N LEU A 324 -15.20 34.80 -5.30
CA LEU A 324 -14.91 35.05 -3.89
C LEU A 324 -13.97 33.98 -3.30
N CYS A 325 -14.13 32.71 -3.66
CA CYS A 325 -13.19 31.65 -3.25
C CYS A 325 -11.77 31.89 -3.78
N ARG A 326 -11.62 32.20 -5.07
CA ARG A 326 -10.32 32.55 -5.66
C ARG A 326 -9.68 33.76 -4.95
N SER A 327 -10.50 34.74 -4.61
CA SER A 327 -10.09 35.91 -3.85
C SER A 327 -9.66 35.58 -2.41
N ALA A 328 -10.38 34.69 -1.73
CA ALA A 328 -10.04 34.20 -0.39
C ALA A 328 -8.70 33.45 -0.38
N ASP A 329 -8.47 32.63 -1.41
CA ASP A 329 -7.23 31.89 -1.63
C ASP A 329 -6.06 32.86 -1.85
N ALA A 330 -6.24 33.88 -2.71
CA ALA A 330 -5.22 34.91 -2.95
C ALA A 330 -4.91 35.77 -1.72
N ALA A 331 -5.89 36.01 -0.85
CA ALA A 331 -5.73 36.76 0.41
C ALA A 331 -5.15 35.92 1.56
N GLY A 332 -4.89 34.62 1.36
CA GLY A 332 -4.37 33.73 2.41
C GLY A 332 -5.38 33.37 3.50
N ILE A 333 -6.65 33.74 3.33
CA ILE A 333 -7.76 33.50 4.27
C ILE A 333 -8.23 32.03 4.21
N SER A 334 -7.81 31.30 3.19
CA SER A 334 -8.11 29.88 2.95
C SER A 334 -7.37 28.89 3.87
N GLN A 335 -6.94 29.31 5.07
CA GLN A 335 -6.42 28.42 6.11
C GLN A 335 -7.51 27.69 6.92
N LEU A 336 -8.78 27.80 6.51
CA LEU A 336 -9.92 27.07 7.10
C LEU A 336 -10.50 25.98 6.18
N ARG A 337 -9.68 25.38 5.31
CA ARG A 337 -10.08 24.21 4.51
C ARG A 337 -9.80 22.88 5.23
N ASP A 338 -10.64 22.56 6.20
CA ASP A 338 -10.91 21.19 6.66
C ASP A 338 -11.80 20.43 5.63
N VAL A 339 -11.42 20.44 4.34
CA VAL A 339 -12.19 19.72 3.30
C VAL A 339 -11.77 18.24 3.21
N VAL A 340 -10.58 17.91 3.71
CA VAL A 340 -10.06 16.54 3.75
C VAL A 340 -9.83 16.17 5.22
N PRO A 341 -10.61 15.22 5.77
CA PRO A 341 -10.60 14.91 7.21
C PRO A 341 -9.22 14.46 7.67
N SER A 342 -8.91 14.66 8.95
CA SER A 342 -7.62 14.26 9.55
C SER A 342 -7.43 12.74 9.60
N SER A 343 -8.53 11.99 9.71
CA SER A 343 -8.56 10.53 9.62
C SER A 343 -9.88 10.05 9.00
N VAL A 344 -9.85 8.88 8.39
CA VAL A 344 -11.04 8.19 7.85
C VAL A 344 -10.83 6.68 8.00
N GLN A 345 -11.86 5.92 8.38
CA GLN A 345 -11.77 4.46 8.39
C GLN A 345 -12.28 3.91 7.05
N LEU A 346 -11.71 2.80 6.59
CA LEU A 346 -12.09 2.19 5.30
C LEU A 346 -13.60 1.90 5.22
N ARG A 347 -14.20 1.42 6.33
CA ARG A 347 -15.64 1.15 6.43
C ARG A 347 -16.54 2.37 6.23
N ASP A 348 -16.04 3.58 6.53
CA ASP A 348 -16.82 4.82 6.50
C ASP A 348 -16.89 5.42 5.08
N ILE A 349 -16.07 4.95 4.15
CA ILE A 349 -16.02 5.46 2.77
C ILE A 349 -17.26 5.06 1.96
N GLY A 350 -18.13 4.20 2.50
CA GLY A 350 -19.46 3.92 1.94
C GLY A 350 -19.45 3.16 0.61
N VAL A 351 -18.27 2.71 0.17
CA VAL A 351 -18.10 1.77 -0.96
C VAL A 351 -17.91 0.37 -0.38
N THR A 352 -18.84 -0.04 0.48
CA THR A 352 -18.96 -1.44 0.89
C THR A 352 -19.60 -2.23 -0.26
N ALA A 353 -19.26 -3.51 -0.34
CA ALA A 353 -19.54 -4.49 -1.41
C ALA A 353 -21.01 -4.67 -1.87
N ASP A 354 -21.95 -3.83 -1.44
CA ASP A 354 -23.39 -3.91 -1.72
C ASP A 354 -23.86 -3.14 -2.96
N GLN A 355 -22.96 -2.45 -3.69
CA GLN A 355 -23.27 -2.05 -5.05
C GLN A 355 -22.85 -3.17 -6.01
N PRO A 356 -23.79 -4.01 -6.50
CA PRO A 356 -23.47 -5.02 -7.49
C PRO A 356 -22.89 -4.32 -8.71
N HIS A 357 -21.66 -4.69 -9.08
CA HIS A 357 -21.18 -4.36 -10.41
C HIS A 357 -22.13 -5.07 -11.39
N PRO A 358 -22.74 -4.37 -12.37
CA PRO A 358 -23.35 -5.06 -13.47
C PRO A 358 -22.27 -5.95 -14.07
N SER A 359 -22.53 -7.23 -14.17
CA SER A 359 -21.67 -8.31 -14.67
C SER A 359 -21.22 -8.15 -16.13
N SER A 360 -21.17 -6.92 -16.65
CA SER A 360 -20.95 -6.56 -18.05
C SER A 360 -19.57 -5.96 -18.36
N ALA A 361 -18.63 -5.90 -17.42
CA ALA A 361 -17.25 -5.47 -17.71
C ALA A 361 -16.18 -6.20 -16.87
N ARG A 362 -16.18 -7.54 -16.85
CA ARG A 362 -15.00 -8.31 -16.41
C ARG A 362 -13.74 -7.77 -17.11
N GLY A 363 -12.68 -7.51 -16.35
CA GLY A 363 -11.31 -7.34 -16.89
C GLY A 363 -10.82 -5.94 -17.29
N ARG A 364 -11.61 -4.86 -17.16
CA ARG A 364 -11.22 -3.52 -17.67
C ARG A 364 -10.54 -2.56 -16.67
N GLY A 365 -10.44 -2.89 -15.39
CA GLY A 365 -9.95 -1.97 -14.34
C GLY A 365 -9.67 -2.67 -13.01
N LEU A 366 -8.95 -1.98 -12.13
CA LEU A 366 -8.81 -2.34 -10.70
C LEU A 366 -9.09 -1.09 -9.86
N ASP A 367 -10.32 -0.58 -9.98
CA ASP A 367 -10.76 0.63 -9.31
C ASP A 367 -11.25 0.35 -7.89
N CYS A 368 -10.73 1.04 -6.88
CA CYS A 368 -11.16 0.86 -5.49
C CYS A 368 -11.05 2.17 -4.71
N ALA A 369 -11.94 2.36 -3.73
CA ALA A 369 -11.92 3.52 -2.86
C ALA A 369 -10.95 3.29 -1.70
N VAL A 370 -9.94 4.16 -1.56
CA VAL A 370 -8.84 4.00 -0.58
C VAL A 370 -8.73 5.15 0.41
N GLY A 371 -9.58 6.17 0.28
CA GLY A 371 -9.53 7.36 1.12
C GLY A 371 -10.62 8.38 0.78
N LEU A 372 -10.43 9.61 1.24
CA LEU A 372 -11.27 10.76 0.93
C LEU A 372 -10.43 11.90 0.35
N SER A 373 -11.02 12.60 -0.61
CA SER A 373 -10.51 13.84 -1.20
C SER A 373 -11.51 14.96 -0.91
N ALA A 374 -11.14 16.19 -1.30
CA ALA A 374 -12.05 17.33 -1.19
C ALA A 374 -13.35 17.14 -2.01
N ASP A 375 -13.30 16.29 -3.04
CA ASP A 375 -14.40 16.05 -3.98
C ASP A 375 -15.19 14.77 -3.66
N GLY A 376 -14.92 14.10 -2.52
CA GLY A 376 -15.54 12.83 -2.13
C GLY A 376 -14.56 11.64 -2.10
N PRO A 377 -15.06 10.38 -2.17
CA PRO A 377 -14.24 9.16 -2.12
C PRO A 377 -13.07 9.19 -3.11
N LEU A 378 -11.87 8.92 -2.59
CA LEU A 378 -10.67 8.74 -3.39
C LEU A 378 -10.69 7.35 -4.01
N CYS A 379 -11.13 7.27 -5.26
CA CYS A 379 -11.06 6.04 -6.06
C CYS A 379 -9.79 6.01 -6.91
N ILE A 380 -9.01 4.93 -6.77
CA ILE A 380 -7.80 4.69 -7.56
C ILE A 380 -8.01 3.48 -8.45
N ASP A 381 -7.76 3.62 -9.76
CA ASP A 381 -7.77 2.51 -10.72
C ASP A 381 -6.34 2.20 -11.18
N LEU A 382 -5.77 1.11 -10.66
CA LEU A 382 -4.40 0.71 -10.97
C LEU A 382 -4.22 0.35 -12.44
N VAL A 383 -5.25 -0.09 -13.18
CA VAL A 383 -5.07 -0.47 -14.58
C VAL A 383 -5.21 0.75 -15.50
N ARG A 384 -6.20 1.62 -15.24
CA ARG A 384 -6.53 2.75 -16.12
C ARG A 384 -5.72 4.01 -15.84
N GLN A 385 -5.45 4.33 -14.58
CA GLN A 385 -4.74 5.57 -14.21
C GLN A 385 -3.22 5.38 -14.24
N GLY A 386 -2.73 4.15 -14.07
CA GLY A 386 -1.36 3.80 -14.39
C GLY A 386 -1.04 2.38 -14.03
N PRO A 387 -0.72 1.50 -15.02
CA PRO A 387 -0.57 0.06 -14.82
C PRO A 387 0.44 -0.29 -13.73
N HIS A 388 1.31 0.66 -13.40
CA HIS A 388 2.24 0.62 -12.30
C HIS A 388 2.15 1.92 -11.50
N ALA A 389 2.37 1.82 -10.20
CA ALA A 389 2.35 2.92 -9.27
C ALA A 389 3.68 3.07 -8.53
N VAL A 390 4.05 4.32 -8.23
CA VAL A 390 5.17 4.65 -7.35
C VAL A 390 4.65 5.42 -6.15
N VAL A 391 5.08 5.00 -4.95
CA VAL A 391 4.69 5.60 -3.67
C VAL A 391 5.94 6.09 -2.94
N GLY A 392 6.02 7.40 -2.74
CA GLY A 392 7.02 8.04 -1.90
C GLY A 392 6.49 8.34 -0.51
N GLY A 393 7.28 8.08 0.54
CA GLY A 393 6.90 8.46 1.90
C GLY A 393 7.91 8.03 2.94
N THR A 394 8.20 8.91 3.89
CA THR A 394 9.13 8.67 4.99
C THR A 394 8.51 7.81 6.10
N THR A 395 9.32 7.28 7.00
CA THR A 395 8.84 6.55 8.19
C THR A 395 7.80 7.36 8.95
N GLY A 396 6.69 6.72 9.34
CA GLY A 396 5.59 7.36 10.07
C GLY A 396 4.64 8.20 9.21
N SER A 397 4.86 8.32 7.89
CA SER A 397 3.96 9.06 6.99
C SER A 397 2.64 8.35 6.67
N GLY A 398 2.51 7.05 7.01
CA GLY A 398 1.35 6.22 6.69
C GLY A 398 1.50 5.34 5.45
N LYS A 399 2.73 5.13 4.95
CA LYS A 399 3.02 4.31 3.75
C LYS A 399 2.54 2.87 3.86
N SER A 400 2.86 2.19 4.97
CA SER A 400 2.44 0.80 5.18
C SER A 400 0.92 0.69 5.33
N GLU A 401 0.29 1.65 6.00
CA GLU A 401 -1.18 1.74 6.13
C GLU A 401 -1.85 1.94 4.75
N LEU A 402 -1.28 2.81 3.90
CA LEU A 402 -1.74 2.99 2.52
C LEU A 402 -1.69 1.67 1.73
N LEU A 403 -0.61 0.90 1.84
CA LEU A 403 -0.51 -0.39 1.16
C LEU A 403 -1.57 -1.38 1.65
N VAL A 404 -1.75 -1.49 2.97
CA VAL A 404 -2.78 -2.33 3.58
C VAL A 404 -4.17 -1.93 3.09
N THR A 405 -4.52 -0.64 3.21
CA THR A 405 -5.82 -0.11 2.78
C THR A 405 -6.07 -0.32 1.29
N TRP A 406 -5.05 -0.13 0.44
CA TRP A 406 -5.21 -0.30 -0.99
C TRP A 406 -5.43 -1.77 -1.38
N ILE A 407 -4.66 -2.70 -0.79
CA ILE A 407 -4.83 -4.14 -1.03
C ILE A 407 -6.19 -4.61 -0.52
N VAL A 408 -6.59 -4.21 0.68
CA VAL A 408 -7.87 -4.59 1.30
C VAL A 408 -9.04 -4.01 0.51
N ALA A 409 -8.96 -2.76 0.04
CA ALA A 409 -9.99 -2.15 -0.80
C ALA A 409 -10.15 -2.86 -2.15
N MET A 410 -9.04 -3.33 -2.77
CA MET A 410 -9.12 -4.15 -3.99
C MET A 410 -9.72 -5.53 -3.68
N ALA A 411 -9.24 -6.22 -2.64
CA ALA A 411 -9.72 -7.55 -2.26
C ALA A 411 -11.19 -7.56 -1.82
N ALA A 412 -11.68 -6.46 -1.25
CA ALA A 412 -13.09 -6.28 -0.90
C ALA A 412 -14.00 -6.16 -2.14
N ARG A 413 -13.46 -5.72 -3.29
CA ARG A 413 -14.21 -5.46 -4.51
C ARG A 413 -14.06 -6.55 -5.57
N TYR A 414 -12.87 -7.13 -5.70
CA TYR A 414 -12.55 -8.11 -6.72
C TYR A 414 -12.25 -9.47 -6.08
N PRO A 415 -12.79 -10.58 -6.62
CA PRO A 415 -12.51 -11.91 -6.10
C PRO A 415 -11.10 -12.41 -6.48
N PRO A 416 -10.58 -13.47 -5.81
CA PRO A 416 -9.23 -14.01 -6.05
C PRO A 416 -8.97 -14.57 -7.45
N ASP A 417 -10.03 -14.91 -8.20
CA ASP A 417 -9.97 -15.32 -9.60
C ASP A 417 -9.84 -14.13 -10.57
N GLU A 418 -10.01 -12.89 -10.10
CA GLU A 418 -9.78 -11.66 -10.88
C GLU A 418 -8.49 -10.93 -10.50
N VAL A 419 -8.09 -10.94 -9.22
CA VAL A 419 -6.86 -10.27 -8.75
C VAL A 419 -6.13 -11.08 -7.67
N THR A 420 -4.79 -11.08 -7.75
CA THR A 420 -3.91 -11.72 -6.78
C THR A 420 -2.74 -10.80 -6.41
N PHE A 421 -2.19 -10.97 -5.21
CA PHE A 421 -1.12 -10.12 -4.67
C PHE A 421 0.13 -10.94 -4.34
N LEU A 422 1.28 -10.49 -4.85
CA LEU A 422 2.60 -10.91 -4.38
C LEU A 422 3.19 -9.77 -3.56
N LEU A 423 3.42 -10.02 -2.28
CA LEU A 423 3.90 -9.01 -1.33
C LEU A 423 5.40 -9.19 -1.13
N VAL A 424 6.16 -8.10 -1.16
CA VAL A 424 7.61 -8.08 -0.91
C VAL A 424 7.90 -7.05 0.18
N ASP A 425 8.42 -7.49 1.32
CA ASP A 425 8.75 -6.67 2.49
C ASP A 425 10.19 -6.92 2.94
N PHE A 426 11.10 -6.04 2.52
CA PHE A 426 12.54 -6.24 2.74
C PHE A 426 13.01 -5.91 4.17
N LYS A 427 12.19 -5.25 5.01
CA LYS A 427 12.64 -4.78 6.34
C LYS A 427 11.84 -5.38 7.50
N GLY A 428 11.06 -6.43 7.24
CA GLY A 428 10.25 -7.10 8.27
C GLY A 428 9.17 -6.20 8.85
N GLY A 429 8.62 -5.29 8.04
CA GLY A 429 7.43 -4.54 8.38
C GLY A 429 6.23 -5.47 8.55
N ALA A 430 5.88 -5.80 9.80
CA ALA A 430 4.71 -6.62 10.14
C ALA A 430 3.35 -6.11 9.60
N ALA A 431 3.30 -4.97 8.92
CA ALA A 431 2.10 -4.43 8.30
C ALA A 431 1.54 -5.33 7.18
N LEU A 432 2.39 -5.88 6.32
CA LEU A 432 1.92 -6.72 5.19
C LEU A 432 1.67 -8.18 5.59
N SER A 433 2.21 -8.65 6.72
CA SER A 433 2.04 -10.04 7.16
C SER A 433 0.58 -10.37 7.51
N ALA A 434 -0.19 -9.39 8.01
CA ALA A 434 -1.62 -9.55 8.27
C ALA A 434 -2.42 -9.94 7.02
N LEU A 435 -1.95 -9.53 5.83
CA LEU A 435 -2.60 -9.77 4.54
C LEU A 435 -2.34 -11.18 3.98
N THR A 436 -1.41 -11.95 4.56
CA THR A 436 -1.12 -13.33 4.14
C THR A 436 -2.30 -14.28 4.33
N THR A 437 -3.25 -13.90 5.19
CA THR A 437 -4.49 -14.63 5.44
C THR A 437 -5.54 -14.44 4.35
N LEU A 438 -5.39 -13.42 3.49
CA LEU A 438 -6.31 -13.17 2.39
C LEU A 438 -6.18 -14.25 1.30
N PRO A 439 -7.28 -14.72 0.71
CA PRO A 439 -7.25 -15.71 -0.37
C PRO A 439 -6.59 -15.18 -1.65
N HIS A 440 -6.55 -13.86 -1.83
CA HIS A 440 -5.87 -13.18 -2.94
C HIS A 440 -4.34 -13.18 -2.81
N CYS A 441 -3.80 -13.38 -1.60
CA CYS A 441 -2.36 -13.33 -1.37
C CYS A 441 -1.70 -14.63 -1.85
N VAL A 442 -0.90 -14.55 -2.91
CA VAL A 442 -0.21 -15.72 -3.49
C VAL A 442 1.15 -15.99 -2.85
N GLY A 443 1.74 -14.98 -2.20
CA GLY A 443 3.00 -15.10 -1.47
C GLY A 443 3.39 -13.82 -0.76
N LEU A 444 4.14 -13.97 0.32
CA LEU A 444 4.87 -12.90 1.00
C LEU A 444 6.35 -13.26 0.98
N VAL A 445 7.16 -12.33 0.52
CA VAL A 445 8.60 -12.43 0.39
C VAL A 445 9.22 -11.45 1.38
N THR A 446 9.89 -11.97 2.40
CA THR A 446 10.52 -11.15 3.45
C THR A 446 11.99 -11.48 3.56
N ASP A 447 12.82 -10.49 3.91
CA ASP A 447 14.23 -10.69 4.28
C ASP A 447 15.01 -11.54 3.25
N LEU A 448 14.81 -11.20 1.97
CA LEU A 448 15.39 -11.91 0.83
C LEU A 448 16.90 -12.09 1.01
N ASP A 449 17.37 -13.32 0.97
CA ASP A 449 18.77 -13.63 0.72
C ASP A 449 19.06 -13.75 -0.80
N GLU A 450 20.33 -13.94 -1.16
CA GLU A 450 20.75 -14.07 -2.56
C GLU A 450 20.09 -15.25 -3.29
N HIS A 451 19.84 -16.36 -2.60
CA HIS A 451 19.21 -17.55 -3.17
C HIS A 451 17.71 -17.33 -3.38
N GLU A 452 17.03 -16.73 -2.41
CA GLU A 452 15.62 -16.37 -2.51
C GLU A 452 15.38 -15.31 -3.58
N ALA A 453 16.26 -14.32 -3.72
CA ALA A 453 16.20 -13.31 -4.78
C ALA A 453 16.39 -13.94 -6.18
N THR A 454 17.32 -14.87 -6.32
CA THR A 454 17.53 -15.62 -7.58
C THR A 454 16.30 -16.47 -7.92
N ARG A 455 15.78 -17.20 -6.94
CA ARG A 455 14.53 -17.96 -7.07
C ARG A 455 13.35 -17.06 -7.43
N ALA A 456 13.35 -15.83 -6.91
CA ALA A 456 12.34 -14.82 -7.22
C ALA A 456 12.32 -14.45 -8.69
N LEU A 457 13.52 -14.14 -9.19
CA LEU A 457 13.77 -13.77 -10.57
C LEU A 457 13.33 -14.89 -11.51
N GLU A 458 13.69 -16.14 -11.22
CA GLU A 458 13.28 -17.31 -12.02
C GLU A 458 11.75 -17.48 -12.03
N SER A 459 11.10 -17.39 -10.88
CA SER A 459 9.64 -17.58 -10.76
C SER A 459 8.83 -16.48 -11.46
N LEU A 460 9.23 -15.22 -11.32
CA LEU A 460 8.59 -14.08 -11.98
C LEU A 460 8.85 -14.07 -13.48
N THR A 461 10.06 -14.43 -13.92
CA THR A 461 10.36 -14.57 -15.36
C THR A 461 9.51 -15.68 -15.99
N ALA A 462 9.35 -16.81 -15.29
CA ALA A 462 8.46 -17.88 -15.73
C ALA A 462 6.99 -17.41 -15.83
N GLU A 463 6.56 -16.54 -14.92
CA GLU A 463 5.20 -15.98 -14.94
C GLU A 463 4.94 -15.11 -16.15
N LEU A 464 5.90 -14.24 -16.50
CA LEU A 464 5.80 -13.41 -17.71
C LEU A 464 5.70 -14.28 -18.96
N ARG A 465 6.58 -15.28 -19.09
CA ARG A 465 6.56 -16.23 -20.23
C ARG A 465 5.25 -17.00 -20.34
N TYR A 466 4.70 -17.46 -19.21
CA TYR A 466 3.42 -18.14 -19.18
C TYR A 466 2.29 -17.23 -19.69
N ARG A 467 2.23 -15.98 -19.21
CA ARG A 467 1.21 -15.01 -19.63
C ARG A 467 1.36 -14.64 -21.11
N GLU A 468 2.59 -14.51 -21.61
CA GLU A 468 2.87 -14.30 -23.04
C GLU A 468 2.33 -15.46 -23.89
N GLN A 469 2.57 -16.70 -23.46
CA GLN A 469 2.06 -17.88 -24.16
C GLN A 469 0.53 -17.90 -24.18
N ILE A 470 -0.12 -17.57 -23.06
CA ILE A 470 -1.59 -17.48 -23.02
C ILE A 470 -2.14 -16.42 -23.99
N LEU A 471 -1.51 -15.24 -24.05
CA LEU A 471 -1.92 -14.21 -25.00
C LEU A 471 -1.73 -14.67 -26.44
N ALA A 472 -0.61 -15.33 -26.73
CA ALA A 472 -0.32 -15.87 -28.06
C ALA A 472 -1.34 -16.94 -28.48
N ASP A 473 -1.61 -17.92 -27.60
CA ASP A 473 -2.55 -19.02 -27.86
C ASP A 473 -3.99 -18.52 -28.08
N ALA A 474 -4.40 -17.49 -27.35
CA ALA A 474 -5.72 -16.87 -27.49
C ALA A 474 -5.79 -15.81 -28.62
N GLY A 475 -4.65 -15.44 -29.22
CA GLY A 475 -4.55 -14.30 -30.15
C GLY A 475 -4.99 -12.97 -29.52
N ALA A 476 -4.83 -12.84 -28.20
CA ALA A 476 -5.26 -11.71 -27.39
C ALA A 476 -4.15 -10.64 -27.28
N ARG A 477 -4.54 -9.37 -27.09
CA ARG A 477 -3.60 -8.26 -26.86
C ARG A 477 -3.35 -7.96 -25.39
N GLU A 478 -4.26 -8.38 -24.52
CA GLU A 478 -4.18 -8.15 -23.08
C GLU A 478 -4.89 -9.26 -22.29
N ILE A 479 -4.47 -9.51 -21.05
CA ILE A 479 -5.02 -10.59 -20.19
C ILE A 479 -6.51 -10.39 -19.86
N GLY A 480 -7.03 -9.18 -19.96
CA GLY A 480 -8.45 -8.89 -19.74
C GLY A 480 -9.37 -9.28 -20.91
N ASP A 481 -8.83 -9.85 -22.00
CA ASP A 481 -9.59 -10.22 -23.19
C ASP A 481 -10.49 -11.44 -22.92
N ALA A 482 -11.76 -11.33 -23.32
CA ALA A 482 -12.77 -12.37 -23.09
C ALA A 482 -12.47 -13.70 -23.81
N ARG A 483 -11.53 -13.71 -24.77
CA ARG A 483 -11.08 -14.92 -25.46
C ARG A 483 -10.22 -15.85 -24.60
N ILE A 484 -9.68 -15.35 -23.48
CA ILE A 484 -8.83 -16.13 -22.58
C ILE A 484 -9.72 -16.91 -21.62
N VAL A 485 -9.76 -18.24 -21.79
CA VAL A 485 -10.59 -19.15 -20.99
C VAL A 485 -9.76 -20.37 -20.55
N PRO A 486 -9.67 -20.67 -19.24
CA PRO A 486 -10.21 -19.90 -18.11
C PRO A 486 -9.52 -18.53 -17.97
N SER A 487 -10.20 -17.57 -17.34
CA SER A 487 -9.64 -16.24 -17.11
C SER A 487 -8.44 -16.32 -16.16
N VAL A 488 -7.39 -15.54 -16.46
CA VAL A 488 -6.19 -15.45 -15.61
C VAL A 488 -6.30 -14.21 -14.71
N PRO A 489 -6.15 -14.33 -13.39
CA PRO A 489 -6.18 -13.18 -12.51
C PRO A 489 -5.04 -12.21 -12.81
N ARG A 490 -5.30 -10.91 -12.64
CA ARG A 490 -4.25 -9.88 -12.63
C ARG A 490 -3.34 -10.12 -11.43
N LEU A 491 -2.03 -10.00 -11.63
CA LEU A 491 -1.04 -10.11 -10.56
C LEU A 491 -0.56 -8.71 -10.18
N VAL A 492 -0.79 -8.30 -8.94
CA VAL A 492 -0.28 -7.04 -8.39
C VAL A 492 0.91 -7.37 -7.47
N ILE A 493 2.10 -6.95 -7.88
CA ILE A 493 3.33 -7.10 -7.10
C ILE A 493 3.54 -5.83 -6.29
N VAL A 494 3.48 -5.95 -4.97
CA VAL A 494 3.61 -4.84 -4.03
C VAL A 494 4.96 -4.95 -3.35
N VAL A 495 5.83 -3.96 -3.58
CA VAL A 495 7.18 -3.93 -3.02
C VAL A 495 7.29 -2.80 -2.02
N ASP A 496 7.42 -3.13 -0.74
CA ASP A 496 7.84 -2.18 0.29
C ASP A 496 9.38 -2.06 0.32
N GLU A 497 9.86 -0.84 0.56
CA GLU A 497 11.29 -0.49 0.54
C GLU A 497 12.04 -0.91 -0.73
N PHE A 498 11.47 -0.64 -1.90
CA PHE A 498 12.03 -0.92 -3.22
C PHE A 498 13.50 -0.46 -3.38
N ALA A 499 13.83 0.70 -2.82
CA ALA A 499 15.19 1.25 -2.82
C ALA A 499 16.21 0.35 -2.12
N THR A 500 15.84 -0.19 -0.97
CA THR A 500 16.72 -1.04 -0.18
C THR A 500 16.91 -2.38 -0.88
N MET A 501 15.83 -2.95 -1.43
CA MET A 501 15.88 -4.19 -2.20
C MET A 501 16.79 -4.09 -3.42
N LEU A 502 16.71 -3.01 -4.22
CA LEU A 502 17.59 -2.83 -5.37
C LEU A 502 19.06 -2.59 -4.98
N GLY A 503 19.31 -1.98 -3.83
CA GLY A 503 20.65 -1.83 -3.29
C GLY A 503 21.29 -3.18 -2.93
N ALA A 504 20.48 -4.11 -2.41
CA ALA A 504 20.91 -5.46 -2.08
C ALA A 504 21.01 -6.37 -3.33
N PHE A 505 20.05 -6.27 -4.25
CA PHE A 505 19.93 -7.14 -5.43
C PHE A 505 19.75 -6.34 -6.72
N PRO A 506 20.86 -5.87 -7.34
CA PRO A 506 20.81 -5.06 -8.55
C PRO A 506 20.14 -5.74 -9.74
N ASP A 507 20.26 -7.07 -9.86
CA ASP A 507 19.71 -7.84 -10.99
C ASP A 507 18.17 -7.79 -11.06
N LEU A 508 17.50 -7.61 -9.92
CA LEU A 508 16.05 -7.42 -9.89
C LEU A 508 15.62 -6.13 -10.60
N HIS A 509 16.49 -5.12 -10.71
CA HIS A 509 16.18 -3.89 -11.43
C HIS A 509 15.78 -4.16 -12.88
N ALA A 510 16.51 -5.04 -13.57
CA ALA A 510 16.23 -5.37 -14.97
C ALA A 510 14.84 -6.01 -15.13
N LEU A 511 14.49 -6.92 -14.21
CA LEU A 511 13.16 -7.55 -14.19
C LEU A 511 12.05 -6.53 -13.93
N PHE A 512 12.19 -5.62 -12.97
CA PHE A 512 11.14 -4.63 -12.69
C PHE A 512 10.93 -3.63 -13.83
N VAL A 513 12.01 -3.22 -14.51
CA VAL A 513 11.91 -2.38 -15.73
C VAL A 513 11.17 -3.12 -16.82
N ASP A 514 11.48 -4.40 -16.99
CA ASP A 514 10.84 -5.26 -17.99
C ASP A 514 9.35 -5.50 -17.70
N ILE A 515 9.00 -5.77 -16.43
CA ILE A 515 7.60 -5.82 -15.97
C ILE A 515 6.92 -4.46 -16.19
N ALA A 516 7.58 -3.34 -15.89
CA ALA A 516 6.98 -2.02 -16.09
C ALA A 516 6.69 -1.73 -17.58
N ALA A 517 7.52 -2.24 -18.49
CA ALA A 517 7.34 -2.05 -19.93
C ALA A 517 6.24 -2.95 -20.51
N ARG A 518 6.18 -4.24 -20.12
CA ARG A 518 5.28 -5.24 -20.73
C ARG A 518 4.05 -5.57 -19.89
N GLY A 519 4.11 -5.31 -18.59
CA GLY A 519 3.17 -5.79 -17.56
C GLY A 519 1.73 -5.37 -17.78
N ARG A 520 1.47 -4.18 -18.36
CA ARG A 520 0.11 -3.73 -18.71
C ARG A 520 -0.67 -4.76 -19.53
N SER A 521 -0.05 -5.28 -20.59
CA SER A 521 -0.67 -6.28 -21.48
C SER A 521 -0.78 -7.64 -20.81
N LEU A 522 0.25 -8.03 -20.06
CA LEU A 522 0.31 -9.29 -19.31
C LEU A 522 -0.56 -9.28 -18.04
N GLY A 523 -1.23 -8.17 -17.71
CA GLY A 523 -2.00 -8.06 -16.46
C GLY A 523 -1.13 -8.22 -15.20
N VAL A 524 0.15 -7.84 -15.28
CA VAL A 524 1.08 -7.78 -14.15
C VAL A 524 1.30 -6.31 -13.82
N HIS A 525 0.97 -5.92 -12.59
CA HIS A 525 0.99 -4.54 -12.12
C HIS A 525 1.98 -4.40 -10.96
N LEU A 526 2.63 -3.24 -10.85
CA LEU A 526 3.64 -2.98 -9.81
C LEU A 526 3.16 -1.85 -8.91
N ILE A 527 3.33 -2.00 -7.60
CA ILE A 527 3.21 -0.91 -6.62
C ILE A 527 4.55 -0.82 -5.90
N LEU A 528 5.35 0.17 -6.26
CA LEU A 528 6.73 0.33 -5.80
C LEU A 528 6.82 1.42 -4.73
N CYS A 529 7.16 1.05 -3.51
CA CYS A 529 7.21 1.95 -2.37
C CYS A 529 8.64 2.26 -1.94
N THR A 530 8.95 3.51 -1.62
CA THR A 530 10.30 3.92 -1.18
C THR A 530 10.27 5.12 -0.24
N GLN A 531 11.20 5.13 0.72
CA GLN A 531 11.43 6.29 1.59
C GLN A 531 12.30 7.37 0.94
N ARG A 532 13.09 7.03 -0.09
CA ARG A 532 14.06 7.92 -0.75
C ARG A 532 13.92 7.81 -2.28
N PRO A 533 12.84 8.35 -2.86
CA PRO A 533 12.56 8.20 -4.29
C PRO A 533 13.61 8.83 -5.21
N ALA A 534 14.25 9.94 -4.83
CA ALA A 534 15.13 10.70 -5.73
C ALA A 534 16.39 9.96 -6.22
N GLY A 535 16.85 8.93 -5.50
CA GLY A 535 18.08 8.19 -5.83
C GLY A 535 17.88 6.83 -6.50
N VAL A 536 16.65 6.33 -6.57
CA VAL A 536 16.36 4.93 -6.92
C VAL A 536 15.42 4.81 -8.12
N VAL A 537 14.44 5.70 -8.24
CA VAL A 537 13.45 5.60 -9.31
C VAL A 537 14.01 6.29 -10.55
N ARG A 538 14.69 5.51 -11.41
CA ARG A 538 15.25 5.98 -12.68
C ARG A 538 14.13 6.31 -13.69
N ASP A 539 14.43 7.17 -14.66
CA ASP A 539 13.49 7.64 -15.69
C ASP A 539 12.73 6.51 -16.39
N ALA A 540 13.38 5.37 -16.65
CA ALA A 540 12.77 4.21 -17.31
C ALA A 540 11.59 3.59 -16.52
N LEU A 541 11.66 3.56 -15.19
CA LEU A 541 10.54 3.11 -14.36
C LEU A 541 9.47 4.20 -14.24
N LEU A 542 9.87 5.46 -14.02
CA LEU A 542 8.94 6.60 -13.92
C LEU A 542 8.14 6.83 -15.21
N ALA A 543 8.70 6.52 -16.37
CA ALA A 543 8.03 6.60 -17.66
C ALA A 543 6.84 5.64 -17.76
N ASN A 544 6.91 4.49 -17.08
CA ASN A 544 5.88 3.45 -17.11
C ASN A 544 4.95 3.48 -15.87
N CYS A 545 5.32 4.25 -14.83
CA CYS A 545 4.52 4.48 -13.63
C CYS A 545 3.81 5.85 -13.70
N SER A 546 2.65 5.90 -14.36
CA SER A 546 1.85 7.14 -14.48
C SER A 546 1.02 7.48 -13.24
N LEU A 547 0.81 6.52 -12.34
CA LEU A 547 0.15 6.73 -11.05
C LEU A 547 1.22 6.98 -9.98
N ARG A 548 1.23 8.19 -9.42
CA ARG A 548 2.29 8.63 -8.50
C ARG A 548 1.68 9.19 -7.23
N LEU A 549 2.04 8.60 -6.09
CA LEU A 549 1.54 8.98 -4.78
C LEU A 549 2.72 9.44 -3.93
N SER A 550 2.62 10.60 -3.31
CA SER A 550 3.61 11.05 -2.34
C SER A 550 2.93 11.41 -1.03
N LEU A 551 3.20 10.61 0.00
CA LEU A 551 2.98 10.96 1.40
C LEU A 551 4.06 11.95 1.84
N ARG A 552 4.09 12.28 3.13
CA ARG A 552 5.12 13.16 3.69
C ARG A 552 6.53 12.62 3.43
N VAL A 553 7.35 13.44 2.78
CA VAL A 553 8.79 13.19 2.53
C VAL A 553 9.67 14.19 3.27
N ASN A 554 10.95 13.86 3.44
CA ASN A 554 11.86 14.63 4.30
C ASN A 554 12.46 15.86 3.59
N ASN A 555 12.55 15.85 2.26
CA ASN A 555 13.17 16.91 1.49
C ASN A 555 12.39 17.17 0.18
N ARG A 556 12.62 18.34 -0.42
CA ARG A 556 11.95 18.77 -1.66
C ARG A 556 12.32 17.90 -2.86
N ALA A 557 13.54 17.38 -2.93
CA ALA A 557 14.02 16.56 -4.05
C ALA A 557 13.23 15.24 -4.17
N ASP A 558 12.91 14.60 -3.04
CA ASP A 558 12.10 13.39 -3.00
C ASP A 558 10.65 13.66 -3.47
N SER A 559 10.09 14.80 -3.11
CA SER A 559 8.75 15.22 -3.59
C SER A 559 8.76 15.47 -5.11
N LEU A 560 9.78 16.18 -5.60
CA LEU A 560 9.96 16.46 -7.02
C LEU A 560 10.13 15.17 -7.84
N ALA A 561 10.90 14.20 -7.35
CA ALA A 561 11.13 12.93 -8.03
C ALA A 561 9.84 12.11 -8.24
N VAL A 562 8.87 12.21 -7.31
CA VAL A 562 7.61 11.44 -7.41
C VAL A 562 6.53 12.25 -8.13
N ILE A 563 6.17 13.43 -7.63
CA ILE A 563 5.00 14.18 -8.12
C ILE A 563 5.36 15.38 -9.00
N GLY A 564 6.64 15.73 -9.14
CA GLY A 564 7.12 16.85 -9.93
C GLY A 564 6.95 18.22 -9.28
N THR A 565 6.52 18.28 -8.01
CA THR A 565 6.42 19.50 -7.19
C THR A 565 7.02 19.24 -5.81
N ASP A 566 7.24 20.27 -5.00
CA ASP A 566 7.75 20.14 -3.62
C ASP A 566 6.64 20.03 -2.55
N ALA A 567 5.37 19.99 -2.98
CA ALA A 567 4.21 20.05 -2.10
C ALA A 567 4.14 18.88 -1.07
N ALA A 568 4.68 17.70 -1.39
CA ALA A 568 4.67 16.58 -0.45
C ALA A 568 5.67 16.76 0.71
N ALA A 569 6.71 17.58 0.52
CA ALA A 569 7.66 17.92 1.59
C ALA A 569 7.03 18.89 2.61
N SER A 570 5.98 19.63 2.22
CA SER A 570 5.23 20.53 3.11
C SER A 570 4.09 19.86 3.89
N LEU A 571 3.86 18.56 3.71
CA LEU A 571 2.80 17.85 4.44
C LEU A 571 3.11 17.78 5.95
N ALA A 572 2.10 18.10 6.78
CA ALA A 572 2.24 18.14 8.22
C ALA A 572 2.60 16.75 8.82
N PRO A 573 3.60 16.66 9.71
CA PRO A 573 3.95 15.40 10.38
C PRO A 573 2.83 14.81 11.26
N THR A 574 1.90 15.64 11.72
CA THR A 574 0.78 15.27 12.60
C THR A 574 -0.38 14.58 11.87
N LEU A 575 -0.33 14.50 10.53
CA LEU A 575 -1.39 13.94 9.69
C LEU A 575 -0.88 12.74 8.87
N PRO A 576 -0.61 11.58 9.49
CA PRO A 576 -0.26 10.37 8.76
C PRO A 576 -1.40 9.97 7.81
N GLY A 577 -1.06 9.43 6.64
CA GLY A 577 -2.01 9.10 5.59
C GLY A 577 -2.43 10.30 4.72
N ARG A 578 -2.00 11.53 5.03
CA ARG A 578 -2.12 12.66 4.11
C ARG A 578 -1.23 12.42 2.90
N VAL A 579 -1.81 12.46 1.70
CA VAL A 579 -1.13 12.08 0.46
C VAL A 579 -1.47 13.06 -0.67
N LEU A 580 -0.50 13.31 -1.54
CA LEU A 580 -0.70 13.96 -2.83
C LEU A 580 -0.65 12.91 -3.93
N ILE A 581 -1.68 12.88 -4.77
CA ILE A 581 -1.83 11.88 -5.83
C ILE A 581 -1.82 12.59 -7.18
N LYS A 582 -0.92 12.14 -8.06
CA LYS A 582 -0.80 12.61 -9.43
C LYS A 582 -1.07 11.46 -10.39
N CYS A 583 -2.04 11.64 -11.27
CA CYS A 583 -2.38 10.71 -12.34
C CYS A 583 -2.03 11.37 -13.69
N GLY A 584 -1.02 10.87 -14.39
CA GLY A 584 -0.61 11.43 -15.68
C GLY A 584 -0.09 12.87 -15.57
N VAL A 585 -0.63 13.77 -16.41
CA VAL A 585 -0.14 15.16 -16.57
C VAL A 585 -0.85 16.16 -15.65
N GLY A 586 -1.88 15.74 -14.90
CA GLY A 586 -2.64 16.63 -14.02
C GLY A 586 -1.88 17.11 -12.78
N ASP A 587 -2.42 18.12 -12.10
CA ASP A 587 -1.88 18.61 -10.84
C ASP A 587 -2.09 17.60 -9.69
N PRO A 588 -1.16 17.51 -8.73
CA PRO A 588 -1.32 16.64 -7.57
C PRO A 588 -2.53 17.02 -6.72
N ARG A 589 -3.39 16.06 -6.42
CA ARG A 589 -4.60 16.25 -5.58
C ARG A 589 -4.32 15.83 -4.15
N LEU A 590 -4.66 16.69 -3.18
CA LEU A 590 -4.53 16.41 -1.75
C LEU A 590 -5.67 15.51 -1.26
N CYS A 591 -5.32 14.38 -0.64
CA CYS A 591 -6.27 13.39 -0.14
C CYS A 591 -5.82 12.84 1.22
N GLN A 592 -6.75 12.19 1.93
CA GLN A 592 -6.48 11.44 3.15
C GLN A 592 -6.76 9.97 2.90
N ILE A 593 -5.77 9.12 3.17
CA ILE A 593 -5.90 7.67 3.09
C ILE A 593 -6.67 7.13 4.29
N ALA A 594 -7.50 6.13 4.05
CA ALA A 594 -8.23 5.43 5.08
C ALA A 594 -7.33 4.51 5.90
N THR A 595 -7.72 4.29 7.14
CA THR A 595 -7.13 3.25 7.97
C THR A 595 -7.98 1.98 7.90
N THR A 596 -7.32 0.84 7.87
CA THR A 596 -7.90 -0.49 7.81
C THR A 596 -7.85 -1.16 9.17
N SER A 597 -8.97 -1.75 9.59
CA SER A 597 -9.06 -2.53 10.82
C SER A 597 -8.95 -4.03 10.54
N VAL A 598 -8.62 -4.80 11.59
CA VAL A 598 -8.59 -6.27 11.51
C VAL A 598 -9.95 -6.83 11.08
N ASP A 599 -11.05 -6.22 11.53
CA ASP A 599 -12.41 -6.62 11.15
C ASP A 599 -12.66 -6.50 9.65
N ASP A 600 -12.09 -5.48 8.99
CA ASP A 600 -12.24 -5.30 7.53
C ASP A 600 -11.58 -6.47 6.78
N ILE A 601 -10.43 -6.95 7.25
CA ILE A 601 -9.72 -8.11 6.70
C ILE A 601 -10.53 -9.40 6.95
N GLN A 602 -11.03 -9.60 8.17
CA GLN A 602 -11.81 -10.79 8.54
C GLN A 602 -13.11 -10.89 7.76
N GLN A 603 -13.77 -9.77 7.46
CA GLN A 603 -14.98 -9.75 6.62
C GLN A 603 -14.72 -10.29 5.20
N ILE A 604 -13.57 -9.96 4.59
CA ILE A 604 -13.20 -10.45 3.26
C ILE A 604 -12.94 -11.97 3.31
N ILE A 605 -12.24 -12.43 4.34
CA ILE A 605 -11.96 -13.86 4.56
C ILE A 605 -13.26 -14.65 4.73
N GLY A 606 -14.18 -14.15 5.56
CA GLY A 606 -15.50 -14.76 5.77
C GLY A 606 -16.30 -14.90 4.47
N ARG A 607 -16.40 -13.83 3.67
CA ARG A 607 -17.10 -13.85 2.37
C ARG A 607 -16.50 -14.85 1.40
N ALA A 608 -15.17 -14.98 1.36
CA ALA A 608 -14.51 -15.93 0.48
C ALA A 608 -14.76 -17.39 0.90
N HIS A 609 -14.84 -17.67 2.21
CA HIS A 609 -15.22 -18.98 2.72
C HIS A 609 -16.68 -19.32 2.40
N ASP A 610 -17.60 -18.39 2.61
CA ASP A 610 -19.02 -18.57 2.31
C ASP A 610 -19.26 -18.81 0.81
N ALA A 611 -18.57 -18.06 -0.06
CA ALA A 611 -18.62 -18.25 -1.51
C ALA A 611 -18.03 -19.60 -1.96
N SER A 612 -17.10 -20.18 -1.18
CA SER A 612 -16.48 -21.48 -1.46
C SER A 612 -17.32 -22.66 -0.95
N ALA A 613 -18.32 -22.44 -0.09
CA ALA A 613 -19.16 -23.48 0.48
C ALA A 613 -20.29 -23.96 -0.47
N GLY A 614 -20.59 -23.19 -1.53
CA GLY A 614 -21.70 -23.48 -2.46
C GLY A 614 -21.39 -24.46 -3.59
N GLU A 615 -20.12 -24.64 -3.96
CA GLU A 615 -19.64 -25.59 -4.97
C GLU A 615 -18.11 -25.69 -4.81
N PRO A 616 -17.49 -26.87 -4.85
CA PRO A 616 -16.03 -26.97 -4.93
C PRO A 616 -15.61 -26.42 -6.29
N ARG A 617 -15.37 -25.11 -6.36
CA ARG A 617 -14.60 -24.51 -7.46
C ARG A 617 -13.22 -25.12 -7.39
N GLY A 618 -13.05 -26.23 -8.09
CA GLY A 618 -11.77 -26.89 -8.34
C GLY A 618 -10.89 -25.97 -9.16
N ASP A 619 -10.25 -25.02 -8.49
CA ASP A 619 -8.89 -24.57 -8.70
C ASP A 619 -8.66 -23.38 -7.77
N ARG A 620 -7.85 -23.61 -6.73
CA ARG A 620 -7.25 -22.49 -6.00
C ARG A 620 -6.55 -21.61 -7.03
N ALA A 621 -6.76 -20.29 -6.96
CA ALA A 621 -6.08 -19.33 -7.82
C ALA A 621 -4.61 -19.72 -8.00
N ARG A 622 -4.16 -19.82 -9.26
CA ARG A 622 -2.80 -20.23 -9.59
C ARG A 622 -1.83 -19.41 -8.76
N ARG A 623 -0.79 -20.07 -8.23
CA ARG A 623 0.26 -19.44 -7.43
C ARG A 623 1.53 -19.34 -8.27
N PRO A 624 1.75 -18.23 -9.01
CA PRO A 624 2.99 -17.98 -9.76
C PRO A 624 4.24 -18.11 -8.90
N TRP A 625 4.06 -17.82 -7.60
CA TRP A 625 5.07 -17.91 -6.58
C TRP A 625 4.71 -19.02 -5.59
N LEU A 626 5.56 -20.04 -5.51
CA LEU A 626 5.50 -21.00 -4.41
C LEU A 626 6.45 -20.56 -3.30
N PRO A 627 6.13 -20.80 -2.02
CA PRO A 627 7.10 -20.57 -0.94
C PRO A 627 8.39 -21.40 -1.15
N PRO A 628 9.51 -21.08 -0.51
CA PRO A 628 10.65 -22.00 -0.48
C PRO A 628 10.24 -23.36 0.09
N LEU A 629 11.00 -24.42 -0.22
CA LEU A 629 10.71 -25.75 0.33
C LEU A 629 10.66 -25.70 1.86
N PRO A 630 9.68 -26.37 2.50
CA PRO A 630 9.60 -26.41 3.95
C PRO A 630 10.86 -27.08 4.53
N PRO A 631 11.33 -26.67 5.71
CA PRO A 631 12.56 -27.22 6.30
C PRO A 631 12.46 -28.72 6.63
N MET A 632 11.25 -29.26 6.69
CA MET A 632 10.97 -30.67 6.88
C MET A 632 9.84 -31.08 5.93
N VAL A 633 10.10 -32.08 5.09
CA VAL A 633 9.08 -32.68 4.21
C VAL A 633 8.57 -33.94 4.88
N THR A 634 7.26 -34.02 5.12
CA THR A 634 6.57 -35.22 5.62
C THR A 634 5.91 -36.00 4.48
N ARG A 635 5.45 -37.22 4.78
CA ARG A 635 4.71 -38.02 3.81
C ARG A 635 3.38 -37.37 3.41
N GLU A 636 2.71 -36.63 4.31
CA GLU A 636 1.48 -35.92 3.95
C GLU A 636 1.75 -34.80 2.93
N VAL A 637 2.82 -34.02 3.13
CA VAL A 637 3.21 -32.96 2.19
C VAL A 637 3.54 -33.56 0.83
N LEU A 638 4.29 -34.66 0.80
CA LEU A 638 4.67 -35.34 -0.43
C LEU A 638 3.44 -35.89 -1.18
N ALA A 639 2.50 -36.52 -0.45
CA ALA A 639 1.24 -37.01 -1.01
C ALA A 639 0.36 -35.87 -1.56
N ALA A 640 0.30 -34.73 -0.86
CA ALA A 640 -0.46 -33.56 -1.32
C ALA A 640 0.11 -32.98 -2.63
N VAL A 641 1.43 -32.91 -2.77
CA VAL A 641 2.08 -32.49 -4.02
C VAL A 641 1.84 -33.51 -5.15
N ALA A 642 1.92 -34.81 -4.85
CA ALA A 642 1.67 -35.87 -5.82
C ALA A 642 0.22 -35.88 -6.34
N ALA A 643 -0.76 -35.52 -5.49
CA ALA A 643 -2.17 -35.45 -5.86
C ALA A 643 -2.55 -34.20 -6.68
N GLY A 644 -1.77 -33.12 -6.58
CA GLY A 644 -2.06 -31.80 -7.19
C GLY A 644 -1.46 -31.54 -8.58
N GLY A 645 -0.63 -32.46 -9.10
CA GLY A 645 -0.15 -32.43 -10.48
C GLY A 645 -0.68 -33.62 -11.27
N PRO A 646 -0.40 -33.73 -12.59
CA PRO A 646 -0.38 -35.05 -13.18
C PRO A 646 0.55 -35.86 -12.29
N ALA A 647 0.01 -36.87 -11.63
CA ALA A 647 0.79 -37.87 -10.94
C ALA A 647 1.70 -38.44 -12.02
N ALA A 648 2.87 -37.81 -12.20
CA ALA A 648 3.95 -38.37 -12.96
C ALA A 648 4.25 -39.61 -12.16
N GLU A 649 3.68 -40.70 -12.66
CA GLU A 649 3.81 -42.07 -12.24
C GLU A 649 5.17 -42.18 -11.55
N ALA A 650 5.17 -42.07 -10.22
CA ALA A 650 6.29 -42.59 -9.46
C ALA A 650 6.18 -44.06 -9.83
N GLY A 651 6.99 -44.49 -10.80
CA GLY A 651 6.97 -45.86 -11.27
C GLY A 651 7.05 -46.74 -10.02
N ALA A 652 6.44 -47.92 -10.04
CA ALA A 652 6.50 -48.85 -8.91
C ALA A 652 7.96 -49.10 -8.41
N ASP A 653 8.93 -48.74 -9.25
CA ASP A 653 10.38 -48.86 -9.11
C ASP A 653 11.08 -47.58 -8.58
N GLU A 654 10.36 -46.52 -8.18
CA GLU A 654 10.94 -45.28 -7.66
C GLU A 654 10.76 -45.07 -6.15
N LEU A 655 11.88 -44.87 -5.45
CA LEU A 655 11.92 -44.39 -4.09
C LEU A 655 11.67 -42.88 -4.04
N GLN A 656 10.69 -42.44 -3.26
CA GLN A 656 10.32 -41.04 -3.11
C GLN A 656 11.20 -40.40 -2.05
N ILE A 657 12.29 -39.78 -2.49
CA ILE A 657 13.34 -39.32 -1.58
C ILE A 657 13.13 -37.89 -1.06
N GLY A 658 12.22 -37.12 -1.64
CA GLY A 658 11.96 -35.74 -1.22
C GLY A 658 11.15 -34.93 -2.23
N LEU A 659 11.30 -33.61 -2.16
CA LEU A 659 10.68 -32.64 -3.08
C LEU A 659 11.74 -31.80 -3.78
N PHE A 660 11.61 -31.67 -5.09
CA PHE A 660 12.32 -30.71 -5.92
C PHE A 660 11.61 -29.36 -5.93
N ASP A 661 12.39 -28.28 -5.87
CA ASP A 661 11.95 -26.92 -6.14
C ASP A 661 12.29 -26.54 -7.58
N GLU A 662 11.28 -26.33 -8.42
CA GLU A 662 11.43 -25.96 -9.83
C GLU A 662 10.79 -24.58 -10.07
N PRO A 663 11.40 -23.47 -9.59
CA PRO A 663 10.86 -22.11 -9.73
C PRO A 663 10.64 -21.70 -11.20
N ALA A 664 11.53 -22.10 -12.10
CA ALA A 664 11.36 -21.88 -13.55
C ALA A 664 10.12 -22.56 -14.16
N HIS A 665 9.56 -23.56 -13.48
CA HIS A 665 8.31 -24.24 -13.85
C HIS A 665 7.18 -23.96 -12.84
N GLN A 666 7.43 -23.10 -11.84
CA GLN A 666 6.50 -22.69 -10.79
C GLN A 666 5.79 -23.86 -10.10
N ARG A 667 6.54 -24.95 -9.83
CA ARG A 667 5.99 -26.16 -9.20
C ARG A 667 6.98 -26.80 -8.24
N TYR A 668 6.42 -27.55 -7.29
CA TYR A 668 7.17 -28.61 -6.62
C TYR A 668 6.98 -29.92 -7.39
N ARG A 669 8.02 -30.74 -7.41
CA ARG A 669 7.96 -32.07 -8.01
C ARG A 669 8.48 -33.11 -7.04
N VAL A 670 7.80 -34.24 -6.92
CA VAL A 670 8.32 -35.36 -6.11
C VAL A 670 9.64 -35.84 -6.70
N ALA A 671 10.66 -35.92 -5.86
CA ALA A 671 11.96 -36.44 -6.23
C ALA A 671 11.97 -37.97 -6.12
N GLY A 672 11.93 -38.65 -7.26
CA GLY A 672 12.00 -40.12 -7.36
C GLY A 672 13.41 -40.61 -7.69
N TYR A 673 13.90 -41.60 -6.95
CA TYR A 673 15.14 -42.32 -7.20
C TYR A 673 14.83 -43.79 -7.52
N ALA A 674 15.04 -44.20 -8.77
CA ALA A 674 14.97 -45.61 -9.19
C ALA A 674 16.37 -46.23 -9.20
N PRO A 675 16.71 -47.14 -8.26
CA PRO A 675 18.02 -47.80 -8.22
C PRO A 675 18.42 -48.46 -9.55
N THR A 676 17.50 -49.18 -10.19
CA THR A 676 17.74 -49.93 -11.44
C THR A 676 17.98 -49.04 -12.65
N ARG A 677 17.40 -47.84 -12.67
CA ARG A 677 17.49 -46.89 -13.81
C ARG A 677 18.57 -45.85 -13.61
N HIS A 678 18.72 -45.37 -12.38
CA HIS A 678 19.64 -44.29 -12.05
C HIS A 678 21.02 -44.80 -11.63
N GLY A 679 21.16 -46.09 -11.33
CA GLY A 679 22.40 -46.72 -10.93
C GLY A 679 22.86 -46.23 -9.56
N HIS A 680 24.18 -46.30 -9.32
CA HIS A 680 24.77 -45.94 -8.03
C HIS A 680 24.60 -44.46 -7.69
N LEU A 681 24.29 -44.17 -6.42
CA LEU A 681 24.06 -42.82 -5.90
C LEU A 681 25.11 -42.46 -4.85
N LEU A 682 25.81 -41.35 -5.06
CA LEU A 682 26.68 -40.76 -4.06
C LEU A 682 25.90 -39.71 -3.24
N VAL A 683 25.94 -39.77 -1.91
CA VAL A 683 25.33 -38.78 -1.02
C VAL A 683 26.46 -38.05 -0.29
N VAL A 684 26.69 -36.79 -0.62
CA VAL A 684 27.79 -35.98 -0.04
C VAL A 684 27.20 -34.88 0.82
N GLY A 685 27.77 -34.64 2.01
CA GLY A 685 27.40 -33.48 2.82
C GLY A 685 28.06 -33.45 4.19
N ALA A 686 28.04 -32.30 4.84
CA ALA A 686 28.66 -32.09 6.15
C ALA A 686 28.04 -32.94 7.27
N ALA A 687 28.64 -32.95 8.45
CA ALA A 687 28.04 -33.52 9.65
C ALA A 687 26.63 -32.92 9.90
N HIS A 688 25.66 -33.75 10.30
CA HIS A 688 24.27 -33.36 10.53
C HIS A 688 23.54 -32.76 9.32
N SER A 689 24.01 -32.98 8.09
CA SER A 689 23.32 -32.54 6.87
C SER A 689 22.10 -33.42 6.48
N GLY A 690 21.91 -34.55 7.17
CA GLY A 690 20.81 -35.50 6.90
C GLY A 690 21.19 -36.76 6.12
N LYS A 691 22.49 -37.03 5.89
CA LYS A 691 22.97 -38.24 5.17
C LYS A 691 22.40 -39.55 5.71
N SER A 692 22.63 -39.86 6.98
CA SER A 692 22.14 -41.09 7.61
C SER A 692 20.62 -41.20 7.59
N ALA A 693 19.92 -40.08 7.77
CA ALA A 693 18.45 -40.03 7.67
C ALA A 693 17.97 -40.30 6.24
N ALA A 694 18.68 -39.82 5.22
CA ALA A 694 18.38 -40.09 3.81
C ALA A 694 18.48 -41.60 3.50
N LEU A 695 19.57 -42.23 3.95
CA LEU A 695 19.80 -43.67 3.76
C LEU A 695 18.76 -44.50 4.52
N ALA A 696 18.47 -44.16 5.77
CA ALA A 696 17.44 -44.83 6.56
C ALA A 696 16.05 -44.73 5.91
N MET A 697 15.68 -43.54 5.41
CA MET A 697 14.42 -43.31 4.70
C MET A 697 14.35 -44.14 3.39
N MET A 698 15.41 -44.15 2.58
CA MET A 698 15.47 -44.98 1.36
C MET A 698 15.34 -46.47 1.68
N ALA A 699 16.02 -46.94 2.74
CA ALA A 699 15.97 -48.33 3.17
C ALA A 699 14.58 -48.73 3.68
N GLU A 700 13.95 -47.87 4.49
CA GLU A 700 12.60 -48.07 5.01
C GLU A 700 11.58 -48.16 3.86
N GLN A 701 11.65 -47.23 2.91
CA GLN A 701 10.75 -47.20 1.77
C GLN A 701 10.93 -48.44 0.90
N ALA A 702 12.16 -48.79 0.52
CA ALA A 702 12.46 -49.95 -0.31
C ALA A 702 12.00 -51.29 0.30
N ARG A 703 11.94 -51.40 1.64
CA ARG A 703 11.41 -52.61 2.32
C ARG A 703 9.89 -52.64 2.44
N LYS A 704 9.25 -51.49 2.57
CA LYS A 704 7.78 -51.38 2.76
C LYS A 704 7.03 -51.52 1.45
N THR A 705 7.56 -50.98 0.36
CA THR A 705 7.06 -51.22 -0.99
C THR A 705 7.65 -52.54 -1.48
N ALA A 706 6.87 -53.40 -2.17
CA ALA A 706 7.39 -54.60 -2.84
C ALA A 706 8.26 -54.18 -4.05
N HIS A 707 9.36 -53.48 -3.79
CA HIS A 707 10.17 -52.80 -4.77
C HIS A 707 11.06 -53.81 -5.50
N PRO A 708 11.28 -53.66 -6.83
CA PRO A 708 12.07 -54.60 -7.61
C PRO A 708 13.55 -54.73 -7.22
N VAL A 709 14.08 -53.90 -6.32
CA VAL A 709 15.44 -54.09 -5.80
C VAL A 709 15.57 -55.31 -4.91
N GLY A 710 14.48 -55.97 -4.49
CA GLY A 710 14.55 -57.25 -3.78
C GLY A 710 15.11 -57.13 -2.36
N LEU A 711 16.43 -57.27 -2.19
CA LEU A 711 17.11 -57.18 -0.89
C LEU A 711 17.61 -55.76 -0.63
N VAL A 712 17.48 -55.30 0.62
CA VAL A 712 17.91 -53.97 1.05
C VAL A 712 18.78 -54.09 2.29
N GLU A 713 20.03 -53.67 2.20
CA GLU A 713 20.99 -53.70 3.31
C GLU A 713 21.47 -52.29 3.65
N LEU A 714 21.21 -51.83 4.88
CA LEU A 714 21.74 -50.58 5.41
C LEU A 714 22.88 -50.90 6.38
N VAL A 715 24.09 -50.48 6.00
CA VAL A 715 25.33 -50.73 6.73
C VAL A 715 25.76 -49.47 7.46
N ASP A 716 25.89 -49.59 8.78
CA ASP A 716 26.43 -48.53 9.64
C ASP A 716 27.90 -48.24 9.36
N ALA A 717 28.39 -47.13 9.91
CA ALA A 717 29.79 -46.71 9.89
C ALA A 717 30.71 -47.63 10.72
N ASP A 718 30.73 -48.91 10.40
CA ASP A 718 31.46 -49.98 11.06
C ASP A 718 32.43 -50.65 10.10
N ILE A 719 33.72 -50.72 10.48
CA ILE A 719 34.79 -51.18 9.57
C ILE A 719 34.64 -52.65 9.16
N GLU A 720 33.98 -53.43 10.00
CA GLU A 720 33.80 -54.86 9.83
C GLU A 720 32.58 -55.15 8.97
N ASN A 721 31.44 -54.57 9.33
CA ASN A 721 30.20 -54.75 8.56
C ASN A 721 30.32 -54.17 7.14
N THR A 722 31.00 -53.03 6.99
CA THR A 722 31.24 -52.42 5.66
C THR A 722 32.11 -53.33 4.80
N TRP A 723 33.15 -53.92 5.37
CA TRP A 723 34.00 -54.87 4.63
C TRP A 723 33.21 -56.10 4.18
N ASP A 724 32.44 -56.72 5.08
CA ASP A 724 31.67 -57.91 4.69
C ASP A 724 30.62 -57.60 3.63
N ALA A 725 30.00 -56.42 3.70
CA ALA A 725 29.03 -56.00 2.70
C ALA A 725 29.69 -55.79 1.32
N LEU A 726 30.87 -55.15 1.28
CA LEU A 726 31.64 -54.99 0.03
C LEU A 726 32.14 -56.33 -0.52
N ASP A 727 32.65 -57.21 0.34
CA ASP A 727 33.13 -58.54 -0.06
C ASP A 727 31.99 -59.43 -0.59
N ARG A 728 30.82 -59.43 0.08
CA ARG A 728 29.62 -60.13 -0.43
C ARG A 728 29.16 -59.56 -1.77
N ALA A 729 29.14 -58.24 -1.91
CA ALA A 729 28.78 -57.60 -3.17
C ALA A 729 29.79 -57.94 -4.27
N HIS A 730 31.09 -57.95 -3.96
CA HIS A 730 32.15 -58.31 -4.91
C HIS A 730 32.06 -59.77 -5.34
N ARG A 731 31.88 -60.72 -4.41
CA ARG A 731 31.69 -62.14 -4.73
C ARG A 731 30.49 -62.38 -5.65
N ARG A 732 29.39 -61.66 -5.43
CA ARG A 732 28.21 -61.69 -6.31
C ARG A 732 28.49 -61.08 -7.70
N CYS A 733 29.44 -60.14 -7.84
CA CYS A 733 29.88 -59.65 -9.14
C CYS A 733 30.70 -60.70 -9.91
N LEU A 734 31.47 -61.54 -9.20
CA LEU A 734 32.28 -62.60 -9.81
C LEU A 734 31.44 -63.79 -10.28
N ASP A 735 30.39 -64.14 -9.52
CA ASP A 735 29.46 -65.22 -9.84
C ASP A 735 28.01 -64.70 -9.83
N PRO A 736 27.56 -64.02 -10.90
CA PRO A 736 26.24 -63.43 -10.96
C PRO A 736 25.16 -64.50 -11.18
N ASP A 737 24.47 -64.87 -10.11
CA ASP A 737 23.27 -65.72 -10.19
C ASP A 737 22.03 -64.89 -10.56
N ALA A 738 21.52 -65.11 -11.77
CA ALA A 738 20.33 -64.43 -12.31
C ALA A 738 19.04 -64.70 -11.51
N THR A 739 19.01 -65.74 -10.66
CA THR A 739 17.86 -66.04 -9.79
C THR A 739 17.88 -65.26 -8.48
N THR A 740 19.01 -64.64 -8.12
CA THR A 740 19.13 -63.91 -6.87
C THR A 740 18.44 -62.55 -6.99
N PRO A 741 17.53 -62.18 -6.07
CA PRO A 741 16.89 -60.87 -6.07
C PRO A 741 17.94 -59.75 -6.07
N GLY A 742 17.61 -58.59 -6.62
CA GLY A 742 18.52 -57.43 -6.59
C GLY A 742 19.03 -57.10 -5.18
N LEU A 743 20.06 -56.28 -5.09
CA LEU A 743 20.59 -55.79 -3.81
C LEU A 743 20.76 -54.27 -3.84
N LEU A 744 19.99 -53.56 -3.02
CA LEU A 744 20.25 -52.17 -2.68
C LEU A 744 21.14 -52.12 -1.42
N LEU A 745 22.41 -51.79 -1.62
CA LEU A 745 23.39 -51.68 -0.55
C LEU A 745 23.65 -50.22 -0.20
N LEU A 746 23.26 -49.81 1.00
CA LEU A 746 23.43 -48.45 1.51
C LEU A 746 24.57 -48.41 2.54
N LEU A 747 25.62 -47.66 2.25
CA LEU A 747 26.81 -47.53 3.09
C LEU A 747 26.82 -46.14 3.75
N ASP A 748 26.71 -46.07 5.08
CA ASP A 748 26.73 -44.82 5.81
C ASP A 748 28.15 -44.41 6.27
N ASP A 749 28.44 -43.10 6.23
CA ASP A 749 29.72 -42.48 6.64
C ASP A 749 30.97 -43.24 6.13
N PHE A 750 30.98 -43.60 4.85
CA PHE A 750 31.99 -44.49 4.27
C PHE A 750 33.41 -43.90 4.30
N ASP A 751 33.55 -42.58 4.18
CA ASP A 751 34.85 -41.91 4.28
C ASP A 751 35.46 -42.02 5.68
N SER A 752 34.63 -41.99 6.72
CA SER A 752 35.02 -42.26 8.10
C SER A 752 35.43 -43.72 8.32
N VAL A 753 34.71 -44.68 7.71
CA VAL A 753 35.12 -46.09 7.69
C VAL A 753 36.47 -46.27 6.98
N TYR A 754 36.60 -45.70 5.78
CA TYR A 754 37.79 -45.77 4.95
C TYR A 754 39.01 -45.20 5.66
N ALA A 755 38.88 -44.09 6.38
CA ALA A 755 39.97 -43.47 7.14
C ALA A 755 40.45 -44.32 8.33
N ARG A 756 39.59 -45.20 8.87
CA ARG A 756 39.92 -46.11 9.98
C ARG A 756 40.63 -47.40 9.54
N TRP A 757 40.59 -47.74 8.25
CA TRP A 757 41.33 -48.87 7.71
C TRP A 757 42.83 -48.54 7.54
N GLU A 758 43.69 -49.52 7.83
CA GLU A 758 45.12 -49.42 7.52
C GLU A 758 45.38 -49.31 6.00
N SER A 759 46.59 -48.93 5.59
CA SER A 759 46.91 -48.68 4.17
C SER A 759 46.56 -49.84 3.23
N ASP A 760 46.88 -51.07 3.63
CA ASP A 760 46.65 -52.26 2.80
C ASP A 760 45.15 -52.55 2.65
N TYR A 761 44.38 -52.36 3.72
CA TYR A 761 42.91 -52.49 3.71
C TYR A 761 42.24 -51.39 2.89
N ARG A 762 42.76 -50.16 2.93
CA ARG A 762 42.25 -49.06 2.10
C ARG A 762 42.41 -49.36 0.61
N LEU A 763 43.57 -49.86 0.19
CA LEU A 763 43.81 -50.25 -1.20
C LEU A 763 42.87 -51.39 -1.62
N ALA A 764 42.81 -52.46 -0.83
CA ALA A 764 41.93 -53.60 -1.11
C ALA A 764 40.44 -53.20 -1.13
N ALA A 765 39.99 -52.35 -0.21
CA ALA A 765 38.62 -51.86 -0.19
C ALA A 765 38.29 -51.00 -1.42
N LEU A 766 39.23 -50.19 -1.90
CA LEU A 766 39.05 -49.44 -3.15
C LEU A 766 38.93 -50.35 -4.36
N ASP A 767 39.74 -51.41 -4.43
CA ASP A 767 39.66 -52.40 -5.52
C ASP A 767 38.29 -53.11 -5.51
N LEU A 768 37.86 -53.61 -4.35
CA LEU A 768 36.54 -54.21 -4.16
C LEU A 768 35.42 -53.25 -4.59
N LEU A 769 35.45 -52.02 -4.06
CA LEU A 769 34.47 -50.99 -4.35
C LEU A 769 34.43 -50.62 -5.84
N THR A 770 35.60 -50.51 -6.48
CA THR A 770 35.71 -50.19 -7.91
C THR A 770 35.08 -51.27 -8.78
N ILE A 771 35.29 -52.54 -8.44
CA ILE A 771 34.67 -53.67 -9.14
C ILE A 771 33.15 -53.63 -8.95
N VAL A 772 32.67 -53.46 -7.72
CA VAL A 772 31.21 -53.38 -7.46
C VAL A 772 30.58 -52.17 -8.15
N LEU A 773 31.26 -51.02 -8.21
CA LEU A 773 30.74 -49.82 -8.90
C LEU A 773 30.71 -49.96 -10.43
N ARG A 774 31.54 -50.83 -11.01
CA ARG A 774 31.58 -51.04 -12.47
C ARG A 774 30.69 -52.19 -12.91
N ASP A 775 30.77 -53.32 -12.21
CA ASP A 775 30.15 -54.58 -12.62
C ASP A 775 28.89 -54.90 -11.79
N GLY A 776 28.64 -54.16 -10.70
CA GLY A 776 27.52 -54.39 -9.80
C GLY A 776 26.16 -54.28 -10.47
N ALA A 777 25.98 -53.37 -11.44
CA ALA A 777 24.73 -53.24 -12.18
C ALA A 777 24.35 -54.53 -12.92
N ALA A 778 25.33 -55.22 -13.52
CA ALA A 778 25.12 -56.50 -14.19
C ALA A 778 24.78 -57.64 -13.20
N ALA A 779 25.31 -57.55 -11.98
CA ALA A 779 25.04 -58.49 -10.88
C ALA A 779 23.76 -58.15 -10.08
N GLY A 780 22.99 -57.13 -10.49
CA GLY A 780 21.77 -56.67 -9.81
C GLY A 780 22.03 -55.90 -8.51
N ILE A 781 23.22 -55.34 -8.33
CA ILE A 781 23.64 -54.59 -7.15
C ILE A 781 23.57 -53.09 -7.44
N THR A 782 22.96 -52.31 -6.55
CA THR A 782 23.00 -50.84 -6.56
C THR A 782 23.55 -50.33 -5.24
N LEU A 783 24.62 -49.54 -5.30
CA LEU A 783 25.22 -48.86 -4.16
C LEU A 783 24.61 -47.46 -3.93
N VAL A 784 24.31 -47.13 -2.69
CA VAL A 784 24.10 -45.76 -2.21
C VAL A 784 25.15 -45.48 -1.13
N ILE A 785 26.08 -44.56 -1.40
CA ILE A 785 27.24 -44.35 -0.54
C ILE A 785 27.16 -42.94 0.04
N ALA A 786 27.09 -42.83 1.38
CA ALA A 786 27.17 -41.56 2.07
C ALA A 786 28.60 -41.25 2.49
N VAL A 787 29.07 -40.05 2.17
CA VAL A 787 30.39 -39.54 2.58
C VAL A 787 30.29 -38.09 3.04
N GLN A 788 31.18 -37.65 3.92
CA GLN A 788 31.34 -36.22 4.19
C GLN A 788 32.14 -35.55 3.08
N ARG A 789 33.23 -36.20 2.63
CA ARG A 789 34.14 -35.67 1.62
C ARG A 789 34.62 -36.75 0.65
N ALA A 790 34.49 -36.50 -0.64
CA ALA A 790 35.03 -37.36 -1.70
C ALA A 790 36.43 -36.89 -2.14
N VAL A 791 37.44 -37.07 -1.29
CA VAL A 791 38.84 -36.63 -1.54
C VAL A 791 39.82 -37.80 -1.60
N GLY A 792 40.98 -37.58 -2.23
CA GLY A 792 42.03 -38.59 -2.37
C GLY A 792 41.54 -39.83 -3.13
N GLY A 793 41.77 -41.02 -2.57
CA GLY A 793 41.34 -42.29 -3.17
C GLY A 793 39.82 -42.42 -3.39
N LEU A 794 39.00 -41.64 -2.67
CA LEU A 794 37.55 -41.66 -2.80
C LEU A 794 37.01 -40.75 -3.92
N GLN A 795 37.87 -40.02 -4.64
CA GLN A 795 37.45 -39.23 -5.81
C GLN A 795 36.84 -40.10 -6.93
N ILE A 796 37.19 -41.39 -6.97
CA ILE A 796 36.59 -42.34 -7.91
C ILE A 796 35.07 -42.42 -7.78
N LEU A 797 34.52 -42.17 -6.59
CA LEU A 797 33.08 -42.19 -6.32
C LEU A 797 32.31 -41.14 -7.14
N SER A 798 32.88 -39.94 -7.31
CA SER A 798 32.20 -38.89 -8.09
C SER A 798 32.19 -39.19 -9.59
N THR A 799 33.07 -40.09 -10.05
CA THR A 799 33.20 -40.48 -11.45
C THR A 799 32.37 -41.72 -11.80
N LEU A 800 32.32 -42.71 -10.90
CA LEU A 800 31.64 -43.99 -11.14
C LEU A 800 30.18 -44.01 -10.69
N CYS A 801 29.78 -43.17 -9.72
CA CYS A 801 28.36 -43.05 -9.38
C CYS A 801 27.62 -42.28 -10.47
N GLY A 802 26.46 -42.79 -10.90
CA GLY A 802 25.65 -42.19 -11.98
C GLY A 802 25.04 -40.84 -11.60
N SER A 803 24.92 -40.53 -10.30
CA SER A 803 24.58 -39.19 -9.83
C SER A 803 25.07 -38.93 -8.40
N ALA A 804 25.21 -37.66 -8.04
CA ALA A 804 25.54 -37.20 -6.69
C ALA A 804 24.43 -36.31 -6.11
N LEU A 805 23.91 -36.70 -4.95
CA LEU A 805 23.03 -35.91 -4.09
C LEU A 805 23.91 -35.10 -3.13
N LEU A 806 23.93 -33.80 -3.31
CA LEU A 806 24.75 -32.87 -2.53
C LEU A 806 23.89 -32.21 -1.46
N LEU A 807 24.02 -32.67 -0.22
CA LEU A 807 23.41 -32.02 0.95
C LEU A 807 24.27 -30.85 1.41
N ARG A 808 23.76 -30.06 2.36
CA ARG A 808 24.48 -28.92 2.95
C ARG A 808 25.97 -29.23 3.22
N MET A 809 26.84 -28.35 2.74
CA MET A 809 28.30 -28.40 2.93
C MET A 809 28.81 -27.19 3.71
N GLN A 810 30.05 -27.25 4.22
CA GLN A 810 30.62 -26.17 5.02
C GLN A 810 31.28 -25.08 4.18
N ASN A 811 31.84 -25.43 3.03
CA ASN A 811 32.57 -24.50 2.18
C ASN A 811 32.33 -24.79 0.68
N LEU A 812 32.56 -23.75 -0.13
CA LEU A 812 32.31 -23.78 -1.56
C LEU A 812 33.26 -24.73 -2.32
N ASP A 813 34.48 -24.92 -1.83
CA ASP A 813 35.48 -25.78 -2.48
C ASP A 813 35.10 -27.26 -2.38
N GLU A 814 34.59 -27.71 -1.23
CA GLU A 814 34.01 -29.06 -1.07
C GLU A 814 32.78 -29.25 -1.96
N HIS A 815 31.91 -28.24 -2.02
CA HIS A 815 30.74 -28.26 -2.90
C HIS A 815 31.13 -28.42 -4.37
N ARG A 816 32.12 -27.65 -4.84
CA ARG A 816 32.68 -27.79 -6.20
C ARG A 816 33.34 -29.14 -6.43
N ALA A 817 34.13 -29.62 -5.48
CA ALA A 817 34.83 -30.90 -5.59
C ALA A 817 33.84 -32.09 -5.69
N ALA A 818 32.66 -31.96 -5.09
CA ALA A 818 31.58 -32.94 -5.20
C ALA A 818 30.73 -32.80 -6.48
N GLY A 819 31.09 -31.89 -7.40
CA GLY A 819 30.36 -31.63 -8.65
C GLY A 819 29.23 -30.60 -8.53
N GLY A 820 29.20 -29.83 -7.44
CA GLY A 820 28.19 -28.81 -7.19
C GLY A 820 28.41 -27.51 -7.97
N VAL A 821 27.31 -26.89 -8.39
CA VAL A 821 27.32 -25.57 -9.05
C VAL A 821 27.48 -24.47 -8.00
N PRO A 822 28.42 -23.51 -8.16
CA PRO A 822 28.68 -22.47 -7.17
C PRO A 822 27.47 -21.61 -6.81
N ALA A 823 26.63 -21.27 -7.77
CA ALA A 823 25.41 -20.47 -7.57
C ALA A 823 24.33 -21.15 -6.70
N ARG A 824 24.57 -22.39 -6.26
CA ARG A 824 23.64 -23.16 -5.43
C ARG A 824 24.23 -23.59 -4.10
N PHE A 825 25.43 -23.08 -3.80
CA PHE A 825 26.09 -23.34 -2.54
C PHE A 825 25.42 -22.51 -1.45
N ASP A 826 24.82 -23.20 -0.48
CA ASP A 826 24.08 -22.56 0.59
C ASP A 826 24.37 -23.26 1.92
N THR A 827 24.91 -22.51 2.87
CA THR A 827 25.27 -22.99 4.22
C THR A 827 24.11 -22.88 5.22
N THR A 828 23.03 -22.19 4.87
CA THR A 828 21.84 -21.97 5.72
C THR A 828 20.81 -23.09 5.61
N LEU A 829 21.01 -23.99 4.63
CA LEU A 829 20.18 -25.15 4.37
C LEU A 829 19.82 -25.96 5.63
N PRO A 830 18.53 -26.32 5.83
CA PRO A 830 18.14 -27.25 6.89
C PRO A 830 18.68 -28.66 6.63
N ALA A 831 18.63 -29.52 7.66
CA ALA A 831 18.96 -30.93 7.49
C ALA A 831 18.05 -31.57 6.43
N GLY A 832 18.63 -32.38 5.53
CA GLY A 832 17.94 -32.93 4.37
C GLY A 832 17.85 -31.98 3.18
N GLY A 833 18.27 -30.72 3.33
CA GLY A 833 18.30 -29.75 2.24
C GLY A 833 19.59 -29.82 1.42
N GLY A 834 19.47 -29.66 0.11
CA GLY A 834 20.60 -29.83 -0.81
C GLY A 834 20.25 -29.62 -2.28
N SER A 835 21.04 -30.22 -3.16
CA SER A 835 20.80 -30.24 -4.60
C SER A 835 21.06 -31.63 -5.18
N TRP A 836 20.24 -32.03 -6.15
CA TRP A 836 20.42 -33.27 -6.90
C TRP A 836 20.09 -33.01 -8.37
N ARG A 837 20.96 -33.47 -9.28
CA ARG A 837 20.84 -33.27 -10.74
C ARG A 837 20.65 -31.82 -11.16
N GLY A 838 21.27 -30.89 -10.44
CA GLY A 838 21.09 -29.47 -10.74
C GLY A 838 19.67 -28.98 -10.43
N THR A 839 18.96 -29.55 -9.45
CA THR A 839 17.70 -29.04 -8.90
C THR A 839 17.79 -29.00 -7.37
N ARG A 840 17.25 -27.94 -6.75
CA ARG A 840 17.18 -27.79 -5.28
C ARG A 840 16.22 -28.85 -4.73
N ILE A 841 16.62 -29.54 -3.67
CA ILE A 841 15.85 -30.64 -3.08
C ILE A 841 15.80 -30.49 -1.55
N GLN A 842 14.65 -30.86 -0.98
CA GLN A 842 14.51 -31.14 0.44
C GLN A 842 14.09 -32.60 0.61
N LEU A 843 14.88 -33.36 1.35
CA LEU A 843 14.64 -34.78 1.57
C LEU A 843 13.45 -35.03 2.50
N LEU A 844 12.79 -36.17 2.27
CA LEU A 844 11.75 -36.71 3.13
C LEU A 844 12.33 -37.05 4.51
N ALA A 845 11.66 -36.60 5.57
CA ALA A 845 12.07 -36.89 6.94
C ALA A 845 11.90 -38.40 7.25
N ALA A 846 12.93 -39.00 7.84
CA ALA A 846 12.89 -40.39 8.32
C ALA A 846 12.06 -40.49 9.62
N LEU A 847 11.16 -41.47 9.70
CA LEU A 847 10.34 -41.73 10.90
C LEU A 847 11.15 -42.42 12.00
N ASP A 848 12.10 -43.27 11.62
CA ASP A 848 13.04 -43.93 12.52
C ASP A 848 14.43 -44.01 11.86
N PRO A 849 15.37 -43.10 12.20
CA PRO A 849 16.73 -43.11 11.63
C PRO A 849 17.61 -44.26 12.14
N THR A 850 17.13 -45.04 13.12
CA THR A 850 17.87 -46.19 13.68
C THR A 850 17.31 -47.55 13.24
N GLY A 851 16.07 -47.58 12.76
CA GLY A 851 15.38 -48.78 12.33
C GLY A 851 15.98 -49.36 11.05
N GLY A 852 16.22 -50.67 11.04
CA GLY A 852 16.58 -51.42 9.83
C GLY A 852 18.07 -51.60 9.55
N ARG A 853 18.96 -51.14 10.43
CA ARG A 853 20.41 -51.41 10.32
C ARG A 853 20.69 -52.92 10.31
N ALA A 854 21.64 -53.34 9.47
CA ALA A 854 22.05 -54.74 9.42
C ALA A 854 22.54 -55.18 10.80
N ARG A 855 21.95 -56.24 11.36
CA ARG A 855 22.47 -56.83 12.60
C ARG A 855 23.83 -57.45 12.31
N PRO A 856 24.84 -57.24 13.18
CA PRO A 856 26.11 -57.92 13.03
C PRO A 856 25.87 -59.43 13.04
N GLN A 857 26.45 -60.13 12.08
CA GLN A 857 26.31 -61.58 11.99
C GLN A 857 26.98 -62.20 13.22
N PRO A 858 26.33 -63.17 13.91
CA PRO A 858 26.96 -63.86 15.02
C PRO A 858 28.22 -64.57 14.51
N LEU A 859 29.35 -64.29 15.14
CA LEU A 859 30.62 -64.92 14.79
C LEU A 859 30.69 -66.33 15.40
N PRO A 860 31.32 -67.30 14.72
CA PRO A 860 31.62 -68.59 15.33
C PRO A 860 32.48 -68.38 16.59
N GLY A 861 32.01 -68.91 17.71
CA GLY A 861 32.86 -69.08 18.89
C GLY A 861 33.89 -70.18 18.61
N LEU A 862 35.11 -70.02 19.11
CA LEU A 862 36.11 -71.09 19.03
C LEU A 862 35.54 -72.38 19.66
N SER A 863 35.70 -73.56 19.06
CA SER A 863 35.23 -74.82 19.69
C SER A 863 36.16 -75.22 20.86
N ALA A 864 35.61 -75.85 21.91
CA ALA A 864 36.38 -76.36 23.06
C ALA A 864 36.86 -77.80 22.91
N GLN A 865 36.39 -78.49 21.88
CA GLN A 865 36.67 -79.90 21.66
C GLN A 865 37.78 -80.14 20.62
N SER A 866 38.34 -79.08 20.04
CA SER A 866 39.38 -79.13 19.00
C SER A 866 40.72 -78.62 19.50
N THR A 867 41.82 -79.19 19.00
CA THR A 867 43.17 -78.61 19.15
C THR A 867 43.19 -77.21 18.53
N LEU A 868 43.68 -76.22 19.28
CA LEU A 868 43.72 -74.82 18.84
C LEU A 868 45.19 -74.41 18.65
N VAL A 869 45.48 -73.79 17.50
CA VAL A 869 46.81 -73.27 17.18
C VAL A 869 46.73 -71.75 17.18
N LEU A 870 47.18 -71.11 18.26
CA LEU A 870 47.11 -69.68 18.46
C LEU A 870 48.46 -69.02 18.18
N ILE A 871 48.45 -68.14 17.20
CA ILE A 871 49.50 -67.18 16.92
C ILE A 871 49.05 -65.87 17.57
N SER A 872 49.81 -65.34 18.53
CA SER A 872 49.43 -64.10 19.21
C SER A 872 50.57 -63.09 19.19
N GLY A 873 50.27 -61.83 18.85
CA GLY A 873 51.20 -60.72 19.05
C GLY A 873 51.48 -60.41 20.53
N SER A 874 50.72 -61.03 21.45
CA SER A 874 50.91 -60.94 22.90
C SER A 874 50.61 -62.28 23.58
N PRO A 875 51.49 -63.30 23.47
CA PRO A 875 51.23 -64.67 23.94
C PRO A 875 50.76 -64.74 25.40
N ALA A 876 51.45 -64.04 26.31
CA ALA A 876 51.11 -64.02 27.74
C ALA A 876 49.67 -63.57 28.02
N ARG A 877 49.19 -62.51 27.32
CA ARG A 877 47.81 -62.02 27.46
C ARG A 877 46.79 -62.96 26.81
N CYS A 878 47.19 -63.66 25.75
CA CYS A 878 46.34 -64.66 25.09
C CYS A 878 46.13 -65.87 26.01
N VAL A 879 47.20 -66.35 26.64
CA VAL A 879 47.16 -67.43 27.64
C VAL A 879 46.29 -67.05 28.84
N GLU A 880 46.45 -65.83 29.37
CA GLU A 880 45.62 -65.31 30.47
C GLU A 880 44.12 -65.31 30.11
N ARG A 881 43.76 -64.78 28.94
CA ARG A 881 42.37 -64.80 28.45
C ARG A 881 41.81 -66.20 28.26
N LEU A 882 42.60 -67.12 27.71
CA LEU A 882 42.15 -68.51 27.52
C LEU A 882 41.89 -69.20 28.87
N ARG A 883 42.68 -68.89 29.90
CA ARG A 883 42.48 -69.38 31.27
C ARG A 883 41.24 -68.77 31.94
N GLU A 884 40.95 -67.49 31.70
CA GLU A 884 39.76 -66.80 32.23
C GLU A 884 38.45 -67.26 31.56
N ILE A 885 38.47 -67.44 30.23
CA ILE A 885 37.27 -67.76 29.44
C ILE A 885 36.88 -69.24 29.59
N ARG A 886 37.84 -70.12 29.88
CA ARG A 886 37.59 -71.57 29.93
C ARG A 886 38.25 -72.24 31.12
N GLY A 887 37.43 -72.67 32.08
CA GLY A 887 37.84 -73.58 33.15
C GLY A 887 38.13 -75.03 32.72
N GLU A 888 37.97 -75.38 31.44
CA GLU A 888 38.02 -76.77 30.92
C GLU A 888 39.01 -77.04 29.76
N VAL A 889 39.91 -76.11 29.38
CA VAL A 889 41.00 -76.47 28.44
C VAL A 889 42.06 -77.26 29.20
N ALA A 890 42.16 -78.57 28.95
CA ALA A 890 42.98 -79.49 29.73
C ALA A 890 44.50 -79.22 29.66
N THR A 891 45.00 -78.53 28.63
CA THR A 891 46.43 -78.14 28.55
C THR A 891 46.63 -76.95 27.61
N VAL A 892 47.26 -75.88 28.11
CA VAL A 892 47.75 -74.74 27.31
C VAL A 892 49.27 -74.84 27.23
N VAL A 893 49.83 -74.93 26.03
CA VAL A 893 51.27 -75.01 25.77
C VAL A 893 51.74 -73.67 25.20
N GLU A 894 52.49 -72.91 25.98
CA GLU A 894 53.09 -71.65 25.52
C GLU A 894 54.46 -71.92 24.88
N LEU A 895 54.63 -71.50 23.62
CA LEU A 895 55.88 -71.55 22.88
C LEU A 895 56.73 -70.35 23.30
N THR A 896 57.63 -70.57 24.25
CA THR A 896 58.53 -69.50 24.72
C THR A 896 59.76 -69.41 23.81
N PRO A 897 60.16 -68.22 23.34
CA PRO A 897 61.46 -68.07 22.67
C PRO A 897 62.59 -68.40 23.67
N PRO A 898 63.61 -69.18 23.28
CA PRO A 898 64.57 -69.73 24.24
C PRO A 898 65.54 -68.66 24.76
N LEU A 899 65.56 -68.48 26.10
CA LEU A 899 66.71 -67.92 26.81
C LEU A 899 67.80 -69.00 26.92
N GLY A 900 68.60 -69.16 25.85
CA GLY A 900 69.86 -69.88 25.86
C GLY A 900 69.83 -71.33 26.36
N GLY A 901 69.71 -72.30 25.45
CA GLY A 901 70.02 -73.70 25.72
C GLY A 901 69.04 -74.69 25.09
N ALA A 902 69.60 -75.71 24.44
CA ALA A 902 68.94 -76.73 23.64
C ALA A 902 67.63 -77.28 24.22
N ARG A 903 66.59 -77.42 23.38
CA ARG A 903 65.58 -78.46 23.54
C ARG A 903 65.02 -78.98 22.22
N GLY A 904 64.58 -80.23 22.29
CA GLY A 904 64.07 -81.03 21.17
C GLY A 904 62.77 -80.49 20.60
N GLN A 905 62.60 -80.79 19.31
CA GLN A 905 61.44 -80.48 18.47
C GLN A 905 60.12 -80.81 19.17
N LEU A 906 59.11 -79.95 19.03
CA LEU A 906 57.79 -80.19 19.61
C LEU A 906 57.19 -81.51 19.09
N ASP A 907 57.03 -82.51 19.96
CA ASP A 907 56.36 -83.77 19.61
C ASP A 907 54.84 -83.62 19.71
N VAL A 908 54.24 -83.23 18.59
CA VAL A 908 52.80 -83.03 18.45
C VAL A 908 52.02 -84.35 18.49
N THR A 909 52.67 -85.51 18.29
CA THR A 909 51.99 -86.81 18.21
C THR A 909 51.68 -87.44 19.58
N ALA A 910 52.28 -86.94 20.66
CA ALA A 910 52.14 -87.48 22.01
C ALA A 910 50.98 -86.86 22.84
N LEU A 911 50.27 -85.86 22.32
CA LEU A 911 49.23 -85.12 23.05
C LEU A 911 47.85 -85.77 22.89
N ILE A 912 47.25 -86.21 24.01
CA ILE A 912 45.93 -86.86 24.08
C ILE A 912 44.94 -85.88 24.72
N GLY A 913 44.15 -85.17 23.90
CA GLY A 913 43.07 -84.27 24.34
C GLY A 913 43.07 -82.90 23.62
N PRO A 914 42.07 -82.04 23.89
CA PRO A 914 42.01 -80.70 23.32
C PRO A 914 43.12 -79.81 23.93
N THR A 915 44.20 -79.60 23.18
CA THR A 915 45.35 -78.76 23.58
C THR A 915 45.33 -77.43 22.82
N ALA A 916 45.64 -76.33 23.51
CA ALA A 916 45.85 -75.02 22.89
C ALA A 916 47.34 -74.69 22.86
N PHE A 917 47.94 -74.61 21.67
CA PHE A 917 49.31 -74.15 21.48
C PHE A 917 49.31 -72.64 21.26
N VAL A 918 50.04 -71.86 22.06
CA VAL A 918 50.08 -70.40 21.97
C VAL A 918 51.52 -69.96 21.75
N GLY A 919 51.79 -69.18 20.71
CA GLY A 919 53.13 -68.64 20.44
C GLY A 919 53.08 -67.32 19.69
N ASP A 920 54.15 -66.54 19.76
CA ASP A 920 54.33 -65.40 18.87
C ASP A 920 54.75 -65.87 17.46
N PRO A 921 54.70 -64.98 16.44
CA PRO A 921 55.08 -65.35 15.07
C PRO A 921 56.51 -65.92 14.97
N ASP A 922 57.46 -65.42 15.76
CA ASP A 922 58.86 -65.84 15.73
C ASP A 922 59.04 -67.24 16.32
N ALA A 923 58.38 -67.55 17.44
CA ALA A 923 58.36 -68.87 18.05
C ALA A 923 57.77 -69.92 17.09
N TRP A 924 56.72 -69.56 16.36
CA TRP A 924 56.12 -70.43 15.34
C TRP A 924 56.98 -70.61 14.09
N GLN A 925 57.89 -69.67 13.77
CA GLN A 925 58.90 -69.88 12.73
C GLN A 925 59.98 -70.86 13.15
N ILE A 926 60.42 -70.81 14.41
CA ILE A 926 61.40 -71.75 14.95
C ILE A 926 60.82 -73.18 14.90
N GLU A 927 59.55 -73.33 15.31
CA GLU A 927 58.82 -74.60 15.30
C GLU A 927 58.02 -74.84 14.01
N TRP A 928 58.56 -74.45 12.85
CA TRP A 928 57.86 -74.51 11.56
C TRP A 928 57.35 -75.91 11.19
N ALA A 929 58.12 -76.96 11.51
CA ALA A 929 57.74 -78.34 11.22
C ALA A 929 56.47 -78.77 12.01
N ALA A 930 56.36 -78.38 13.28
CA ALA A 930 55.19 -78.64 14.10
C ALA A 930 53.97 -77.86 13.58
N LEU A 931 54.18 -76.60 13.18
CA LEU A 931 53.13 -75.76 12.58
C LEU A 931 52.61 -76.33 11.25
N GLN A 932 53.45 -76.95 10.42
CA GLN A 932 53.04 -77.60 9.18
C GLN A 932 52.17 -78.84 9.41
N LEU A 933 52.45 -79.62 10.45
CA LEU A 933 51.62 -80.77 10.82
C LEU A 933 50.27 -80.33 11.40
N LEU A 934 50.28 -79.31 12.28
CA LEU A 934 49.09 -78.82 12.95
C LEU A 934 48.13 -78.10 11.99
N ARG A 935 48.64 -77.27 11.07
CA ARG A 935 47.78 -76.51 10.13
C ARG A 935 46.98 -77.39 9.15
N GLN A 936 47.35 -78.66 8.96
CA GLN A 936 46.59 -79.59 8.12
C GLN A 936 45.34 -80.14 8.80
N ARG A 937 45.27 -80.08 10.14
CA ARG A 937 44.24 -80.74 10.95
C ARG A 937 43.48 -79.78 11.87
N SER A 938 44.00 -78.58 12.08
CA SER A 938 43.44 -77.62 13.04
C SER A 938 43.48 -76.20 12.48
N PRO A 939 42.48 -75.37 12.81
CA PRO A 939 42.47 -73.97 12.38
C PRO A 939 43.59 -73.19 13.06
N LEU A 940 44.22 -72.29 12.28
CA LEU A 940 45.19 -71.33 12.78
C LEU A 940 44.46 -70.07 13.23
N ILE A 941 44.65 -69.67 14.48
CA ILE A 941 43.99 -68.53 15.10
C ILE A 941 45.02 -67.43 15.30
N PHE A 942 44.77 -66.24 14.77
CA PHE A 942 45.63 -65.08 14.92
C PHE A 942 44.97 -64.07 15.87
N ASP A 943 45.59 -63.86 17.03
CA ASP A 943 45.15 -62.94 18.07
C ASP A 943 46.09 -61.74 18.18
N ARG A 944 45.56 -60.53 17.91
CA ARG A 944 46.35 -59.29 17.90
C ARG A 944 47.62 -59.32 17.04
N CYS A 945 47.61 -60.14 15.99
CA CYS A 945 48.69 -60.16 15.00
C CYS A 945 48.55 -59.00 14.03
N THR A 946 49.68 -58.49 13.54
CA THR A 946 49.68 -57.55 12.41
C THR A 946 49.43 -58.30 11.10
N LEU A 947 49.11 -57.55 10.04
CA LEU A 947 48.99 -58.14 8.70
C LEU A 947 50.32 -58.76 8.21
N ALA A 948 51.46 -58.21 8.64
CA ALA A 948 52.77 -58.77 8.34
C ALA A 948 52.93 -60.17 8.98
N ASP A 949 52.57 -60.31 10.26
CA ASP A 949 52.61 -61.59 10.98
C ASP A 949 51.68 -62.63 10.34
N TYR A 950 50.48 -62.21 9.95
CA TYR A 950 49.54 -63.06 9.23
C TYR A 950 50.14 -63.59 7.93
N ARG A 951 50.70 -62.71 7.09
CA ARG A 951 51.33 -63.10 5.80
C ARG A 951 52.55 -64.01 6.00
N LEU A 952 53.33 -63.76 7.04
CA LEU A 952 54.53 -64.51 7.39
C LEU A 952 54.21 -65.98 7.71
N ILE A 953 53.18 -66.21 8.52
CA ILE A 953 52.77 -67.54 8.96
C ILE A 953 51.90 -68.26 7.92
N SER A 954 50.94 -67.56 7.32
CA SER A 954 50.00 -68.12 6.34
C SER A 954 50.62 -68.33 4.96
N ARG A 955 51.67 -67.56 4.61
CA ARG A 955 52.27 -67.46 3.26
C ARG A 955 51.28 -67.03 2.17
N ARG A 956 50.24 -66.27 2.52
CA ARG A 956 49.23 -65.76 1.59
C ARG A 956 49.42 -64.28 1.30
N ARG A 957 49.01 -63.86 0.10
CA ARG A 957 49.02 -62.45 -0.31
C ARG A 957 47.69 -61.73 -0.03
N GLU A 958 46.60 -62.48 -0.01
CA GLU A 958 45.25 -61.99 0.29
C GLU A 958 45.21 -61.36 1.68
N VAL A 959 44.42 -60.28 1.80
CA VAL A 959 44.16 -59.65 3.09
C VAL A 959 43.03 -60.41 3.81
N PRO A 960 43.21 -60.81 5.08
CA PRO A 960 42.14 -61.40 5.87
C PRO A 960 41.07 -60.33 6.14
N PRO A 961 39.83 -60.68 6.53
CA PRO A 961 38.81 -59.69 6.87
C PRO A 961 39.26 -58.79 8.05
N PRO A 962 39.07 -57.46 8.00
CA PRO A 962 39.58 -56.54 9.01
C PRO A 962 38.95 -56.79 10.38
N LEU A 963 39.71 -56.58 11.46
CA LEU A 963 39.23 -56.71 12.84
C LEU A 963 39.01 -55.31 13.44
N ALA A 964 37.83 -55.08 14.01
CA ALA A 964 37.53 -53.85 14.71
C ALA A 964 38.37 -53.72 16.00
N PRO A 965 39.06 -52.58 16.22
CA PRO A 965 39.79 -52.34 17.46
C PRO A 965 38.89 -52.54 18.68
N GLY A 966 39.38 -53.27 19.69
CA GLY A 966 38.69 -53.43 20.97
C GLY A 966 37.56 -54.47 21.02
N ARG A 967 37.20 -55.15 19.92
CA ARG A 967 36.11 -56.16 19.90
C ARG A 967 36.52 -57.59 20.29
N ASN A 968 37.75 -57.82 20.76
CA ASN A 968 38.27 -59.16 21.10
C ASN A 968 38.05 -60.23 20.02
N ARG A 969 38.13 -59.84 18.75
CA ARG A 969 37.97 -60.73 17.59
C ARG A 969 39.34 -61.22 17.10
N VAL A 970 39.36 -62.40 16.50
CA VAL A 970 40.56 -63.08 15.98
C VAL A 970 40.37 -63.47 14.51
N TRP A 971 41.46 -63.61 13.76
CA TRP A 971 41.39 -64.29 12.46
C TRP A 971 41.45 -65.79 12.67
N VAL A 972 40.58 -66.53 12.00
CA VAL A 972 40.59 -67.99 11.97
C VAL A 972 40.83 -68.41 10.53
N LEU A 973 41.97 -69.04 10.29
CA LEU A 973 42.34 -69.67 9.02
C LEU A 973 42.09 -71.16 9.14
N GLU A 974 41.06 -71.64 8.44
CA GLU A 974 40.67 -73.04 8.41
C GLU A 974 41.66 -73.88 7.58
N PRO A 975 41.74 -75.21 7.80
CA PRO A 975 42.62 -76.09 7.04
C PRO A 975 42.33 -76.13 5.53
N ASP A 976 41.08 -75.87 5.13
CA ASP A 976 40.67 -75.72 3.72
C ASP A 976 41.18 -74.42 3.09
N GLY A 977 41.73 -73.53 3.90
CA GLY A 977 42.26 -72.26 3.49
C GLY A 977 41.29 -71.09 3.60
N HIS A 978 40.06 -71.28 4.05
CA HIS A 978 39.12 -70.18 4.23
C HIS A 978 39.49 -69.35 5.47
N VAL A 979 39.47 -68.03 5.34
CA VAL A 979 39.78 -67.12 6.45
C VAL A 979 38.53 -66.37 6.85
N HIS A 980 38.20 -66.40 8.13
CA HIS A 980 37.04 -65.69 8.67
C HIS A 980 37.34 -65.08 10.04
N ARG A 981 36.41 -64.28 10.55
CA ARG A 981 36.49 -63.72 11.89
C ARG A 981 35.91 -64.69 12.91
N GLY A 982 36.62 -64.89 14.01
CA GLY A 982 36.15 -65.64 15.18
C GLY A 982 36.03 -64.75 16.40
N SER A 983 35.24 -65.20 17.39
CA SER A 983 35.20 -64.61 18.72
C SER A 983 35.88 -65.52 19.73
N VAL A 984 36.70 -64.94 20.60
CA VAL A 984 37.30 -65.66 21.74
C VAL A 984 36.31 -65.76 22.90
N GLU A 985 35.26 -64.93 22.94
CA GLU A 985 34.23 -64.94 23.98
C GLU A 985 33.22 -66.09 23.74
N SER A 986 32.86 -66.83 24.80
CA SER A 986 31.86 -67.89 24.72
C SER A 986 30.51 -67.30 24.31
N GLY A 987 29.90 -67.81 23.25
CA GLY A 987 28.50 -67.54 22.95
C GLY A 987 27.64 -67.93 24.16
N ARG A 988 27.07 -66.93 24.83
CA ARG A 988 25.86 -67.10 25.63
C ARG A 988 24.68 -66.59 24.82
#